data_AF-A0A969WE94-F1
#
_entry.id   AF-A0A969WE94-F1
#
_cell.length_a   1.000
_cell.length_b   1.000
_cell.length_c   1.000
_cell.angle_alpha   90.00
_cell.angle_beta   90.00
_cell.angle_gamma   90.00
#
_symmetry.space_group_name_H-M   'P 1'
#
loop_
_entity.id
_entity.type
_entity.pdbx_description
1 polymer ?
#
loop_
_entity_poly.entity_id
_entity_poly.type
_entity_poly.pdbx_seq_one_letter_code
_entity_poly.pdbx_strand_id
1 'polypeptide(L)'
;MVFGTAALIVSAACHSPDASADTAKADPIPADVDAARIIDADKEPGNWMSTGRTYSEQRYSPLKQITEKNVDKLGLAWQYKLDFDRGVEATPIVVDGVMYTTGPFSIVYALDAKTGQLLWKGDPQVDRFKAGEFCCDAVNRGPAVWKGKVYVGTNDGRLVAFDAKDGHKVWDVDTVIDHTRSYGITGAPRIVKGRVIIGNGGAEFGVRGYITAYDAETGKQDWRFFTVPGDPSKPQETPELQMAVKTWTGDAWYTQGGGGTVWDSMAYDPKLDLLYIGTGNASMWNYWLRSEAKGDNLFLSSIVAIKPETGKYVWHYQTTPGDAWDMTATQHMILATLKIDGKPRDVIMQAPKNGFFYVLDRATGKLISAEKYAPVNWATKVDLKTGRPVFTEEAKYWKQKGPVLVRPGFWGGHDWQPMSYNPNTGLVYIPKHVFAVTYQNDPNYKYERGAKNFYQLGVSAAAMKDSNADMQKWADSWTGSLLAWDPVKQKKVWEVPYKTIFNGGTLSTAGNLVFEGTADGRVVAYRATDGKKLWESPAQSGVMAGPVTYEADGEQYVTFMVGWGGAFATFAGQASLNAGVRPYAQVLTYKIGGDAKLQPAVYPELLPPAPPKQTATEAQIAKGRDLFNGHCSQCHGINAVSGGVVPDLRRLTAAKHQMFPGIVMGAYASKAMPSFAGVLKPDEIDDIHAYLIKRAYDLKEEIKEDPEHAK
;
A
#
# COMPACT_ATOMS: atom_id res chain seq x y z
N MET A 1 90.60 -5.20 32.95
CA MET A 1 90.85 -6.62 32.63
C MET A 1 90.24 -6.90 31.28
N VAL A 2 91.08 -6.94 30.24
CA VAL A 2 91.43 -8.17 29.49
C VAL A 2 90.27 -8.68 28.62
N PHE A 3 90.37 -8.27 27.34
CA PHE A 3 90.15 -8.99 26.09
C PHE A 3 88.94 -9.92 25.88
N GLY A 4 88.28 -9.71 24.73
CA GLY A 4 87.42 -10.69 24.06
C GLY A 4 86.98 -10.20 22.68
N THR A 5 87.75 -10.57 21.65
CA THR A 5 87.64 -10.18 20.23
C THR A 5 86.74 -11.12 19.42
N ALA A 6 86.16 -10.61 18.31
CA ALA A 6 85.71 -11.26 17.04
C ALA A 6 84.21 -10.99 16.72
N ALA A 7 83.86 -10.02 15.86
CA ALA A 7 83.95 -9.94 14.39
C ALA A 7 82.68 -10.45 13.69
N LEU A 8 81.98 -9.57 12.94
CA LEU A 8 81.40 -9.88 11.62
C LEU A 8 80.89 -8.61 10.89
N ILE A 9 81.55 -8.33 9.76
CA ILE A 9 81.17 -7.66 8.50
C ILE A 9 79.83 -6.88 8.47
N VAL A 10 79.92 -5.56 8.23
CA VAL A 10 78.81 -4.71 7.76
C VAL A 10 79.12 -4.26 6.34
N SER A 11 78.32 -4.73 5.38
CA SER A 11 78.27 -4.20 4.01
C SER A 11 77.30 -3.02 3.95
N ALA A 12 77.77 -1.87 3.49
CA ALA A 12 76.94 -0.72 3.18
C ALA A 12 76.18 -0.95 1.86
N ALA A 13 74.86 -0.75 1.88
CA ALA A 13 74.06 -0.57 0.67
C ALA A 13 72.98 0.49 0.94
N CYS A 14 73.08 1.60 0.20
CA CYS A 14 72.11 2.69 0.15
C CYS A 14 70.71 2.16 -0.14
N HIS A 15 69.74 2.47 0.73
CA HIS A 15 68.31 2.26 0.45
C HIS A 15 67.66 3.60 0.15
N SER A 16 67.16 3.73 -1.08
CA SER A 16 66.14 4.71 -1.44
C SER A 16 64.82 4.32 -0.77
N PRO A 17 64.02 5.27 -0.24
CA PRO A 17 62.70 4.93 0.30
C PRO A 17 61.70 4.87 -0.85
N ASP A 18 61.33 3.66 -1.28
CA ASP A 18 60.10 3.43 -2.02
C ASP A 18 58.93 3.58 -1.04
N ALA A 19 58.33 4.77 -1.02
CA ALA A 19 57.05 5.01 -0.40
C ALA A 19 55.94 4.56 -1.35
N SER A 20 55.66 3.26 -1.40
CA SER A 20 54.37 2.78 -1.90
C SER A 20 53.33 3.07 -0.84
N ALA A 21 52.64 4.21 -0.98
CA ALA A 21 51.42 4.48 -0.23
C ALA A 21 50.36 3.46 -0.69
N ASP A 22 50.17 2.41 0.11
CA ASP A 22 48.96 1.60 0.08
C ASP A 22 47.78 2.53 0.39
N THR A 23 47.11 2.99 -0.66
CA THR A 23 45.79 3.60 -0.51
C THR A 23 44.85 2.49 -0.08
N ALA A 24 44.62 2.35 1.23
CA ALA A 24 43.55 1.53 1.76
C ALA A 24 42.25 1.90 1.02
N LYS A 25 41.73 0.98 0.20
CA LYS A 25 40.40 1.10 -0.39
C LYS A 25 39.44 1.30 0.77
N ALA A 26 38.80 2.47 0.83
CA ALA A 26 37.74 2.70 1.81
C ALA A 26 36.69 1.59 1.66
N ASP A 27 36.21 1.07 2.79
CA ASP A 27 35.13 0.08 2.78
C ASP A 27 33.94 0.63 1.98
N PRO A 28 33.33 -0.15 1.07
CA PRO A 28 32.19 0.31 0.30
C PRO A 28 31.04 0.70 1.23
N ILE A 29 30.44 1.87 0.99
CA ILE A 29 29.33 2.40 1.79
C ILE A 29 28.07 1.58 1.45
N PRO A 30 27.41 0.91 2.42
CA PRO A 30 26.17 0.18 2.15
C PRO A 30 25.09 1.12 1.63
N ALA A 31 24.29 0.69 0.66
CA ALA A 31 23.22 1.51 0.08
C ALA A 31 23.69 2.87 -0.47
N ASP A 32 24.89 2.94 -1.02
CA ASP A 32 25.41 4.13 -1.71
C ASP A 32 24.74 4.31 -3.07
N VAL A 33 23.52 4.84 -3.01
CA VAL A 33 22.66 5.10 -4.16
C VAL A 33 22.52 6.61 -4.36
N ASP A 34 22.61 7.04 -5.62
CA ASP A 34 22.31 8.40 -6.03
C ASP A 34 21.42 8.43 -7.28
N ALA A 35 21.17 9.64 -7.81
CA ALA A 35 20.33 9.79 -8.99
C ALA A 35 20.90 9.08 -10.20
N ALA A 36 22.22 9.21 -10.43
CA ALA A 36 22.87 8.65 -11.59
C ALA A 36 22.80 7.12 -11.56
N ARG A 37 23.03 6.51 -10.39
CA ARG A 37 22.95 5.06 -10.19
C ARG A 37 21.54 4.52 -10.47
N ILE A 38 20.48 5.19 -10.00
CA ILE A 38 19.09 4.79 -10.31
C ILE A 38 18.75 5.00 -11.80
N ILE A 39 19.22 6.09 -12.41
CA ILE A 39 19.02 6.35 -13.85
C ILE A 39 19.67 5.25 -14.69
N ASP A 40 20.86 4.81 -14.28
CA ASP A 40 21.66 3.78 -14.94
C ASP A 40 21.41 2.38 -14.37
N ALA A 41 20.29 2.12 -13.69
CA ALA A 41 20.02 0.85 -13.01
C ALA A 41 20.06 -0.39 -13.93
N ASP A 42 19.95 -0.23 -15.26
CA ASP A 42 20.13 -1.31 -16.22
C ASP A 42 21.58 -1.78 -16.38
N LYS A 43 22.56 -0.97 -15.96
CA LYS A 43 23.98 -1.36 -15.84
C LYS A 43 24.23 -2.23 -14.61
N GLU A 44 23.32 -2.19 -13.64
CA GLU A 44 23.37 -2.96 -12.40
C GLU A 44 22.08 -3.76 -12.21
N PRO A 45 21.72 -4.67 -13.15
CA PRO A 45 20.44 -5.37 -13.12
C PRO A 45 20.30 -6.30 -11.90
N GLY A 46 21.42 -6.64 -11.25
CA GLY A 46 21.47 -7.37 -9.98
C GLY A 46 21.00 -6.56 -8.78
N ASN A 47 20.90 -5.23 -8.88
CA ASN A 47 20.41 -4.35 -7.82
C ASN A 47 18.96 -3.91 -8.08
N TRP A 48 18.22 -3.66 -7.00
CA TRP A 48 16.88 -3.07 -6.98
C TRP A 48 16.90 -1.83 -6.07
N MET A 49 17.31 -0.69 -6.63
CA MET A 49 17.72 0.50 -5.87
C MET A 49 16.59 1.49 -5.56
N SER A 50 15.43 1.33 -6.19
CA SER A 50 14.22 2.12 -5.93
C SER A 50 13.03 1.16 -5.86
N THR A 51 11.94 1.56 -5.22
CA THR A 51 10.78 0.67 -5.00
C THR A 51 10.20 0.10 -6.31
N GLY A 52 10.12 0.89 -7.39
CA GLY A 52 9.77 0.40 -8.73
C GLY A 52 10.93 -0.12 -9.58
N ARG A 53 12.08 -0.45 -8.96
CA ARG A 53 13.43 -0.65 -9.51
C ARG A 53 14.06 0.62 -10.09
N THR A 54 13.35 1.27 -11.00
CA THR A 54 13.77 2.48 -11.73
C THR A 54 12.85 3.65 -11.42
N TYR A 55 13.24 4.87 -11.77
CA TYR A 55 12.35 6.04 -11.69
C TYR A 55 11.09 5.95 -12.57
N SER A 56 11.14 5.13 -13.63
CA SER A 56 9.99 4.83 -14.48
C SER A 56 8.99 3.85 -13.85
N GLU A 57 9.37 3.23 -12.73
CA GLU A 57 8.55 2.31 -11.94
C GLU A 57 8.03 1.11 -12.75
N GLN A 58 8.70 0.71 -13.83
CA GLN A 58 8.20 -0.39 -14.69
C GLN A 58 8.12 -1.75 -13.98
N ARG A 59 8.86 -1.93 -12.86
CA ARG A 59 9.00 -3.22 -12.17
C ARG A 59 9.35 -4.35 -13.13
N TYR A 60 10.23 -4.02 -14.08
CA TYR A 60 10.82 -4.94 -15.04
C TYR A 60 12.28 -5.15 -14.71
N SER A 61 12.69 -6.39 -14.49
CA SER A 61 14.11 -6.74 -14.34
C SER A 61 14.72 -7.22 -15.67
N PRO A 62 15.88 -6.69 -16.07
CA PRO A 62 16.65 -7.22 -17.20
C PRO A 62 17.26 -8.61 -16.93
N LEU A 63 17.26 -9.08 -15.68
CA LEU A 63 17.79 -10.41 -15.33
C LEU A 63 17.01 -11.53 -16.02
N LYS A 64 17.75 -12.57 -16.42
CA LYS A 64 17.23 -13.70 -17.21
C LYS A 64 17.98 -15.01 -16.94
N GLN A 65 18.56 -15.18 -15.76
CA GLN A 65 19.08 -16.48 -15.34
C GLN A 65 17.91 -17.42 -15.03
N ILE A 66 16.84 -16.88 -14.44
CA ILE A 66 15.52 -17.50 -14.31
C ILE A 66 14.68 -17.10 -15.53
N THR A 67 14.16 -18.10 -16.24
CA THR A 67 13.39 -17.94 -17.47
C THR A 67 12.26 -18.95 -17.53
N GLU A 68 11.34 -18.80 -18.48
CA GLU A 68 10.31 -19.81 -18.75
C GLU A 68 10.83 -21.23 -19.01
N LYS A 69 12.14 -21.42 -19.31
CA LYS A 69 12.75 -22.72 -19.60
C LYS A 69 13.26 -23.46 -18.36
N ASN A 70 13.42 -22.77 -17.24
CA ASN A 70 14.02 -23.34 -16.02
C ASN A 70 13.34 -22.87 -14.73
N VAL A 71 12.30 -22.04 -14.79
CA VAL A 71 11.56 -21.57 -13.60
C VAL A 71 10.93 -22.71 -12.80
N ASP A 72 10.68 -23.87 -13.43
CA ASP A 72 10.25 -25.10 -12.78
C ASP A 72 11.27 -25.66 -11.77
N LYS A 73 12.53 -25.22 -11.85
CA LYS A 73 13.61 -25.56 -10.92
C LYS A 73 13.78 -24.56 -9.78
N LEU A 74 12.90 -23.56 -9.66
CA LEU A 74 12.90 -22.66 -8.51
C LEU A 74 12.59 -23.44 -7.23
N GLY A 75 13.39 -23.18 -6.20
CA GLY A 75 13.13 -23.66 -4.85
C GLY A 75 13.55 -22.61 -3.82
N LEU A 76 13.09 -22.78 -2.59
CA LEU A 76 13.36 -21.84 -1.51
C LEU A 76 14.87 -21.79 -1.24
N ALA A 77 15.44 -20.59 -1.24
CA ALA A 77 16.82 -20.35 -0.86
C ALA A 77 16.93 -20.07 0.64
N TRP A 78 16.07 -19.18 1.15
CA TRP A 78 16.02 -18.81 2.56
C TRP A 78 14.69 -18.15 2.90
N GLN A 79 14.39 -18.06 4.21
CA GLN A 79 13.24 -17.36 4.75
C GLN A 79 13.62 -16.54 5.98
N TYR A 80 12.84 -15.49 6.29
CA TYR A 80 13.02 -14.67 7.50
C TYR A 80 11.66 -14.31 8.11
N LYS A 81 11.47 -14.53 9.43
CA LYS A 81 10.22 -14.21 10.13
C LYS A 81 10.22 -12.75 10.58
N LEU A 82 9.11 -12.03 10.32
CA LEU A 82 8.91 -10.66 10.79
C LEU A 82 8.25 -10.63 12.18
N ASP A 83 8.37 -9.51 12.89
CA ASP A 83 7.97 -9.39 14.31
C ASP A 83 6.44 -9.47 14.54
N PHE A 84 5.62 -9.02 13.59
CA PHE A 84 4.17 -8.91 13.75
C PHE A 84 3.41 -9.55 12.59
N ASP A 85 2.43 -10.41 12.90
CA ASP A 85 1.55 -11.05 11.92
C ASP A 85 0.36 -10.15 11.58
N ARG A 86 0.65 -9.07 10.85
CA ARG A 86 -0.33 -8.20 10.17
C ARG A 86 0.01 -8.12 8.68
N GLY A 87 -0.65 -7.22 7.94
CA GLY A 87 -0.40 -7.03 6.51
C GLY A 87 1.04 -6.62 6.20
N VAL A 88 1.61 -7.28 5.20
CA VAL A 88 2.95 -6.97 4.68
C VAL A 88 2.81 -6.52 3.23
N GLU A 89 3.12 -5.24 3.00
CA GLU A 89 2.95 -4.57 1.69
C GLU A 89 4.29 -4.15 1.05
N ALA A 90 5.40 -4.42 1.74
CA ALA A 90 6.70 -3.88 1.40
C ALA A 90 7.24 -4.42 0.07
N THR A 91 7.77 -3.54 -0.78
CA THR A 91 8.70 -3.93 -1.84
C THR A 91 10.13 -3.81 -1.29
N PRO A 92 10.91 -4.91 -1.18
CA PRO A 92 12.29 -4.82 -0.73
C PRO A 92 13.17 -4.01 -1.69
N ILE A 93 14.18 -3.34 -1.14
CA ILE A 93 15.26 -2.68 -1.86
C ILE A 93 16.51 -3.54 -1.69
N VAL A 94 17.22 -3.88 -2.77
CA VAL A 94 18.43 -4.70 -2.70
C VAL A 94 19.59 -3.95 -3.34
N VAL A 95 20.63 -3.68 -2.56
CA VAL A 95 21.82 -2.96 -3.00
C VAL A 95 23.06 -3.67 -2.47
N ASP A 96 23.92 -4.11 -3.39
CA ASP A 96 25.25 -4.62 -3.11
C ASP A 96 25.26 -5.74 -2.03
N GLY A 97 24.32 -6.68 -2.17
CA GLY A 97 24.21 -7.85 -1.28
C GLY A 97 23.40 -7.63 -0.01
N VAL A 98 22.86 -6.42 0.23
CA VAL A 98 21.98 -6.14 1.38
C VAL A 98 20.56 -5.86 0.91
N MET A 99 19.59 -6.52 1.55
CA MET A 99 18.16 -6.29 1.38
C MET A 99 17.61 -5.42 2.50
N TYR A 100 16.99 -4.30 2.16
CA TYR A 100 16.24 -3.44 3.07
C TYR A 100 14.75 -3.60 2.82
N THR A 101 14.00 -3.96 3.85
CA THR A 101 12.54 -4.13 3.76
C THR A 101 11.85 -3.67 5.03
N THR A 102 10.52 -3.67 5.04
CA THR A 102 9.71 -3.27 6.20
C THR A 102 8.66 -4.31 6.57
N GLY A 103 8.34 -4.38 7.86
CA GLY A 103 7.19 -5.11 8.39
C GLY A 103 6.12 -4.17 8.94
N PRO A 104 5.07 -4.73 9.58
CA PRO A 104 4.04 -3.92 10.21
C PRO A 104 4.60 -2.93 11.23
N PHE A 105 3.90 -1.82 11.42
CA PHE A 105 4.34 -0.69 12.24
C PHE A 105 5.64 -0.02 11.77
N SER A 106 5.92 -0.11 10.47
CA SER A 106 7.03 0.59 9.81
C SER A 106 8.42 0.18 10.33
N ILE A 107 8.55 -1.02 10.89
CA ILE A 107 9.84 -1.57 11.35
C ILE A 107 10.69 -1.91 10.12
N VAL A 108 11.93 -1.43 10.09
CA VAL A 108 12.89 -1.65 9.01
C VAL A 108 13.80 -2.83 9.36
N TYR A 109 14.06 -3.69 8.38
CA TYR A 109 14.97 -4.83 8.49
C TYR A 109 16.02 -4.71 7.38
N ALA A 110 17.29 -4.82 7.76
CA ALA A 110 18.39 -5.07 6.83
C ALA A 110 18.83 -6.53 6.94
N LEU A 111 18.77 -7.25 5.83
CA LEU A 111 19.09 -8.66 5.73
C LEU A 111 20.23 -8.85 4.73
N ASP A 112 21.13 -9.79 5.01
CA ASP A 112 22.02 -10.31 3.98
C ASP A 112 21.16 -10.95 2.87
N ALA A 113 21.28 -10.45 1.64
CA ALA A 113 20.39 -10.83 0.55
C ALA A 113 20.63 -12.28 0.07
N LYS A 114 21.78 -12.88 0.37
CA LYS A 114 22.10 -14.25 -0.01
C LYS A 114 21.58 -15.28 0.99
N THR A 115 21.63 -14.95 2.27
CA THR A 115 21.41 -15.89 3.39
C THR A 115 20.15 -15.60 4.20
N GLY A 116 19.60 -14.38 4.11
CA GLY A 116 18.50 -13.92 4.95
C GLY A 116 18.92 -13.59 6.39
N GLN A 117 20.21 -13.58 6.70
CA GLN A 117 20.71 -13.22 8.03
C GLN A 117 20.35 -11.77 8.35
N LEU A 118 19.77 -11.53 9.54
CA LEU A 118 19.55 -10.18 10.04
C LEU A 118 20.88 -9.47 10.30
N LEU A 119 21.10 -8.33 9.64
CA LEU A 119 22.24 -7.45 9.87
C LEU A 119 21.90 -6.44 10.96
N TRP A 120 20.77 -5.76 10.82
CA TRP A 120 20.23 -4.84 11.82
C TRP A 120 18.72 -4.65 11.67
N LYS A 121 18.08 -4.15 12.73
CA LYS A 121 16.65 -3.82 12.78
C LYS A 121 16.45 -2.40 13.31
N GLY A 122 15.74 -1.57 12.55
CA GLY A 122 15.38 -0.20 12.93
C GLY A 122 13.90 -0.12 13.25
N ASP A 123 13.55 -0.08 14.55
CA ASP A 123 12.17 0.15 14.99
C ASP A 123 11.95 1.64 15.25
N PRO A 124 11.12 2.35 14.44
CA PRO A 124 10.81 3.76 14.67
C PRO A 124 9.97 4.00 15.94
N GLN A 125 9.50 2.94 16.61
CA GLN A 125 8.61 2.98 17.77
C GLN A 125 7.30 3.72 17.47
N VAL A 126 6.62 3.30 16.39
CA VAL A 126 5.32 3.89 16.01
C VAL A 126 4.37 3.95 17.21
N ASP A 127 3.78 5.12 17.45
CA ASP A 127 2.85 5.32 18.55
C ASP A 127 1.60 4.42 18.41
N ARG A 128 1.53 3.38 19.24
CA ARG A 128 0.44 2.39 19.21
C ARG A 128 -0.91 2.99 19.64
N PHE A 129 -0.91 4.11 20.37
CA PHE A 129 -2.14 4.81 20.76
C PHE A 129 -2.84 5.43 19.54
N LYS A 130 -2.10 5.70 18.47
CA LYS A 130 -2.64 6.21 17.19
C LYS A 130 -3.07 5.12 16.22
N ALA A 131 -3.06 3.84 16.62
CA ALA A 131 -3.36 2.75 15.69
C ALA A 131 -4.78 2.81 15.08
N GLY A 132 -5.74 3.46 15.77
CA GLY A 132 -7.07 3.74 15.22
C GLY A 132 -7.08 4.80 14.12
N GLU A 133 -6.04 5.62 14.01
CA GLU A 133 -5.87 6.64 12.96
C GLU A 133 -5.34 6.01 11.64
N PHE A 134 -5.12 4.69 11.60
CA PHE A 134 -4.71 3.96 10.40
C PHE A 134 -5.94 3.29 9.79
N CYS A 135 -6.40 3.77 8.64
CA CYS A 135 -7.60 3.21 8.00
C CYS A 135 -7.45 1.71 7.69
N CYS A 136 -6.27 1.34 7.25
CA CYS A 136 -6.11 0.25 6.31
C CYS A 136 -5.02 -0.73 6.77
N ASP A 137 -5.06 -1.11 8.06
CA ASP A 137 -4.03 -1.93 8.72
C ASP A 137 -2.72 -1.14 9.02
N ALA A 138 -1.84 -1.69 9.87
CA ALA A 138 -0.55 -1.05 10.23
C ALA A 138 0.57 -1.41 9.24
N VAL A 139 0.30 -1.17 7.95
CA VAL A 139 1.12 -1.59 6.81
C VAL A 139 2.21 -0.58 6.47
N ASN A 140 3.23 -1.04 5.73
CA ASN A 140 4.25 -0.19 5.13
C ASN A 140 4.68 -0.78 3.77
N ARG A 141 4.82 0.07 2.74
CA ARG A 141 5.11 -0.34 1.35
C ARG A 141 6.60 -0.39 1.00
N GLY A 142 7.47 -0.13 1.96
CA GLY A 142 8.91 -0.33 1.84
C GLY A 142 9.73 0.94 2.07
N PRO A 143 11.05 0.78 2.22
CA PRO A 143 11.96 1.90 2.41
C PRO A 143 12.41 2.52 1.08
N ALA A 144 13.12 3.64 1.17
CA ALA A 144 13.99 4.16 0.11
C ALA A 144 15.45 4.17 0.58
N VAL A 145 16.40 4.27 -0.35
CA VAL A 145 17.83 4.35 -0.02
C VAL A 145 18.52 5.48 -0.78
N TRP A 146 19.49 6.12 -0.14
CA TRP A 146 20.29 7.19 -0.74
C TRP A 146 21.53 7.49 0.10
N LYS A 147 22.70 7.52 -0.54
CA LYS A 147 24.00 7.92 0.06
C LYS A 147 24.22 7.37 1.47
N GLY A 148 24.14 6.04 1.63
CA GLY A 148 24.43 5.40 2.91
C GLY A 148 23.29 5.42 3.92
N LYS A 149 22.06 5.80 3.54
CA LYS A 149 20.92 5.88 4.46
C LYS A 149 19.70 5.16 3.91
N VAL A 150 18.86 4.69 4.84
CA VAL A 150 17.57 4.03 4.61
C VAL A 150 16.46 4.91 5.18
N TYR A 151 15.44 5.22 4.37
CA TYR A 151 14.38 6.16 4.71
C TYR A 151 13.04 5.44 4.77
N VAL A 152 12.26 5.70 5.82
CA VAL A 152 10.94 5.11 6.01
C VAL A 152 9.94 6.16 6.47
N GLY A 153 8.76 6.16 5.83
CA GLY A 153 7.58 6.87 6.33
C GLY A 153 6.86 6.00 7.35
N THR A 154 6.49 6.55 8.50
CA THR A 154 5.95 5.79 9.62
C THR A 154 4.44 5.95 9.76
N ASN A 155 3.77 4.93 10.27
CA ASN A 155 2.31 4.94 10.37
C ASN A 155 1.78 6.13 11.21
N ASP A 156 2.53 6.62 12.20
CA ASP A 156 2.15 7.78 13.03
C ASP A 156 2.50 9.17 12.44
N GLY A 157 2.98 9.21 11.20
CA GLY A 157 3.16 10.44 10.43
C GLY A 157 4.60 10.98 10.37
N ARG A 158 5.60 10.29 10.91
CA ARG A 158 7.01 10.73 10.83
C ARG A 158 7.71 10.21 9.59
N LEU A 159 8.74 10.91 9.13
CA LEU A 159 9.73 10.42 8.18
C LEU A 159 11.04 10.23 8.95
N VAL A 160 11.65 9.04 8.81
CA VAL A 160 12.84 8.66 9.59
C VAL A 160 13.93 8.18 8.64
N ALA A 161 15.17 8.61 8.89
CA ALA A 161 16.36 8.08 8.24
C ALA A 161 17.21 7.27 9.22
N PHE A 162 17.67 6.12 8.76
CA PHE A 162 18.61 5.23 9.44
C PHE A 162 19.90 5.13 8.65
N ASP A 163 21.02 4.97 9.33
CA ASP A 163 22.30 4.64 8.69
C ASP A 163 22.21 3.22 8.12
N ALA A 164 22.61 3.05 6.86
CA ALA A 164 22.48 1.78 6.17
C ALA A 164 23.43 0.70 6.71
N LYS A 165 24.53 1.09 7.39
CA LYS A 165 25.54 0.17 7.92
C LYS A 165 25.06 -0.57 9.17
N ASP A 166 24.44 0.13 10.10
CA ASP A 166 24.15 -0.40 11.43
C ASP A 166 22.72 -0.13 11.94
N GLY A 167 21.91 0.62 11.17
CA GLY A 167 20.52 0.90 11.51
C GLY A 167 20.32 1.94 12.61
N HIS A 168 21.35 2.71 13.02
CA HIS A 168 21.12 3.80 13.97
C HIS A 168 20.34 4.94 13.31
N LYS A 169 19.48 5.60 14.09
CA LYS A 169 18.65 6.71 13.59
C LYS A 169 19.51 7.95 13.35
N VAL A 170 19.51 8.46 12.12
CA VAL A 170 20.24 9.67 11.71
C VAL A 170 19.40 10.92 11.97
N TRP A 171 18.14 10.92 11.52
CA TRP A 171 17.17 11.98 11.78
C TRP A 171 15.73 11.44 11.78
N ASP A 172 14.83 12.19 12.39
CA ASP A 172 13.41 11.85 12.60
C ASP A 172 12.59 13.13 12.57
N VAL A 173 11.72 13.29 11.57
CA VAL A 173 10.92 14.51 11.39
C VAL A 173 9.43 14.20 11.39
N ASP A 174 8.68 15.01 12.12
CA ASP A 174 7.23 14.97 12.12
C ASP A 174 6.71 15.67 10.86
N THR A 175 6.01 14.93 10.00
CA THR A 175 5.47 15.50 8.76
C THR A 175 4.08 16.11 8.95
N VAL A 176 3.41 15.79 10.08
CA VAL A 176 2.02 16.10 10.35
C VAL A 176 1.82 17.60 10.56
N ILE A 177 0.86 18.18 9.84
CA ILE A 177 0.58 19.62 9.89
C ILE A 177 -0.45 20.03 10.93
N ASP A 178 -1.26 19.06 11.37
CA ASP A 178 -2.38 19.26 12.27
C ASP A 178 -2.60 17.98 13.07
N HIS A 179 -2.08 17.95 14.29
CA HIS A 179 -2.19 16.80 15.19
C HIS A 179 -3.62 16.56 15.68
N THR A 180 -4.56 17.47 15.42
CA THR A 180 -5.98 17.23 15.71
C THR A 180 -6.63 16.32 14.68
N ARG A 181 -5.93 15.95 13.60
CA ARG A 181 -6.40 15.06 12.55
C ARG A 181 -5.62 13.75 12.46
N SER A 182 -6.23 12.76 11.81
CA SER A 182 -5.70 11.40 11.63
C SER A 182 -4.81 11.27 10.39
N TYR A 183 -3.61 11.84 10.46
CA TYR A 183 -2.58 11.63 9.44
C TYR A 183 -1.74 10.39 9.75
N GLY A 184 -1.34 9.67 8.70
CA GLY A 184 -0.38 8.57 8.80
C GLY A 184 0.31 8.29 7.48
N ILE A 185 1.44 7.58 7.50
CA ILE A 185 2.20 7.22 6.29
C ILE A 185 2.25 5.70 6.13
N THR A 186 1.92 5.23 4.93
CA THR A 186 1.96 3.80 4.56
C THR A 186 2.80 3.55 3.31
N GLY A 187 2.83 4.52 2.37
CA GLY A 187 3.59 4.43 1.13
C GLY A 187 5.11 4.50 1.30
N ALA A 188 5.84 3.99 0.31
CA ALA A 188 7.29 4.08 0.25
C ALA A 188 7.74 5.47 -0.24
N PRO A 189 8.69 6.14 0.43
CA PRO A 189 9.29 7.36 -0.08
C PRO A 189 9.95 7.15 -1.45
N ARG A 190 10.05 8.20 -2.26
CA ARG A 190 10.95 8.26 -3.43
C ARG A 190 12.00 9.33 -3.16
N ILE A 191 13.22 9.12 -3.68
CA ILE A 191 14.29 10.11 -3.52
C ILE A 191 14.67 10.63 -4.89
N VAL A 192 14.55 11.95 -5.10
CA VAL A 192 14.85 12.60 -6.38
C VAL A 192 15.81 13.75 -6.11
N LYS A 193 17.00 13.70 -6.72
CA LYS A 193 18.02 14.77 -6.63
C LYS A 193 18.31 15.18 -5.17
N GLY A 194 18.49 14.18 -4.30
CA GLY A 194 18.81 14.38 -2.87
C GLY A 194 17.61 14.80 -2.00
N ARG A 195 16.38 14.70 -2.50
CA ARG A 195 15.16 15.01 -1.73
C ARG A 195 14.35 13.76 -1.48
N VAL A 196 14.06 13.47 -0.22
CA VAL A 196 13.14 12.41 0.19
C VAL A 196 11.73 12.95 0.10
N ILE A 197 10.93 12.35 -0.77
CA ILE A 197 9.58 12.79 -1.10
C ILE A 197 8.59 11.79 -0.52
N ILE A 198 7.65 12.31 0.28
CA ILE A 198 6.66 11.50 0.95
C ILE A 198 5.34 12.27 1.12
N GLY A 199 4.23 11.56 0.94
CA GLY A 199 2.88 12.06 1.24
C GLY A 199 2.33 11.42 2.51
N ASN A 200 1.02 11.27 2.59
CA ASN A 200 0.29 10.71 3.74
C ASN A 200 -1.04 10.12 3.28
N GLY A 201 -1.64 9.29 4.14
CA GLY A 201 -3.04 8.88 4.10
C GLY A 201 -3.88 9.58 5.16
N GLY A 202 -5.18 9.26 5.19
CA GLY A 202 -6.13 9.76 6.19
C GLY A 202 -7.44 10.34 5.61
N ALA A 203 -7.68 10.23 4.31
CA ALA A 203 -8.88 10.78 3.68
C ALA A 203 -10.18 10.23 4.30
N GLU A 204 -10.17 8.98 4.77
CA GLU A 204 -11.30 8.31 5.43
C GLU A 204 -11.69 8.94 6.78
N PHE A 205 -10.78 9.71 7.39
CA PHE A 205 -10.99 10.38 8.68
C PHE A 205 -11.27 11.88 8.53
N GLY A 206 -10.91 12.47 7.39
CA GLY A 206 -10.98 13.90 7.16
C GLY A 206 -9.66 14.63 7.35
N VAL A 207 -8.79 14.57 6.34
CA VAL A 207 -7.53 15.30 6.28
C VAL A 207 -7.39 16.09 4.98
N ARG A 208 -6.51 17.10 4.99
CA ARG A 208 -6.09 17.83 3.79
C ARG A 208 -4.84 17.18 3.21
N GLY A 209 -4.93 16.68 1.99
CA GLY A 209 -3.84 15.99 1.32
C GLY A 209 -2.68 16.92 0.95
N TYR A 210 -1.46 16.40 1.09
CA TYR A 210 -0.23 17.06 0.65
C TYR A 210 0.87 16.03 0.38
N ILE A 211 1.92 16.48 -0.31
CA ILE A 211 3.19 15.79 -0.46
C ILE A 211 4.33 16.77 -0.14
N THR A 212 5.38 16.27 0.50
CA THR A 212 6.49 17.09 1.00
C THR A 212 7.82 16.52 0.54
N ALA A 213 8.77 17.38 0.19
CA ALA A 213 10.16 17.03 -0.01
C ALA A 213 11.00 17.48 1.19
N TYR A 214 11.87 16.60 1.65
CA TYR A 214 12.85 16.85 2.69
C TYR A 214 14.25 16.61 2.15
N ASP A 215 15.22 17.40 2.57
CA ASP A 215 16.63 17.14 2.29
C ASP A 215 17.05 15.78 2.86
N ALA A 216 17.66 14.93 2.03
CA ALA A 216 18.01 13.56 2.41
C ALA A 216 19.08 13.48 3.51
N GLU A 217 19.98 14.46 3.59
CA GLU A 217 21.05 14.46 4.59
C GLU A 217 20.55 14.93 5.96
N THR A 218 19.71 15.95 5.99
CA THR A 218 19.36 16.68 7.23
C THR A 218 17.92 16.49 7.69
N GLY A 219 17.03 15.97 6.83
CA GLY A 219 15.60 15.91 7.10
C GLY A 219 14.90 17.27 7.05
N LYS A 220 15.59 18.35 6.66
CA LYS A 220 14.99 19.68 6.58
C LYS A 220 13.94 19.72 5.48
N GLN A 221 12.74 20.21 5.79
CA GLN A 221 11.69 20.44 4.79
C GLN A 221 12.18 21.45 3.74
N ASP A 222 12.12 21.08 2.47
CA ASP A 222 12.45 21.95 1.33
C ASP A 222 11.19 22.63 0.79
N TRP A 223 10.22 21.83 0.33
CA TRP A 223 8.93 22.33 -0.17
C TRP A 223 7.78 21.40 0.20
N ARG A 224 6.55 21.93 0.14
CA ARG A 224 5.30 21.19 0.30
C ARG A 224 4.29 21.60 -0.77
N PHE A 225 3.64 20.61 -1.36
CA PHE A 225 2.55 20.77 -2.32
C PHE A 225 1.25 20.24 -1.71
N PHE A 226 0.26 21.11 -1.51
CA PHE A 226 -1.10 20.69 -1.13
C PHE A 226 -1.89 20.29 -2.37
N THR A 227 -2.68 19.21 -2.26
CA THR A 227 -3.46 18.70 -3.39
C THR A 227 -4.86 19.30 -3.47
N VAL A 228 -5.36 19.90 -2.38
CA VAL A 228 -6.69 20.51 -2.33
C VAL A 228 -6.64 21.89 -1.65
N PRO A 229 -7.52 22.83 -2.05
CA PRO A 229 -7.56 24.18 -1.48
C PRO A 229 -8.01 24.17 -0.02
N GLY A 230 -7.59 25.20 0.72
CA GLY A 230 -7.95 25.41 2.11
C GLY A 230 -9.23 26.24 2.24
N ASP A 231 -9.28 27.02 3.32
CA ASP A 231 -10.34 27.99 3.60
C ASP A 231 -10.45 29.01 2.45
N PRO A 232 -11.59 29.10 1.74
CA PRO A 232 -11.74 29.98 0.58
C PRO A 232 -11.79 31.47 0.96
N SER A 233 -11.99 31.80 2.24
CA SER A 233 -11.95 33.19 2.73
C SER A 233 -10.52 33.73 2.86
N LYS A 234 -9.51 32.87 2.75
CA LYS A 234 -8.09 33.22 2.86
C LYS A 234 -7.38 33.10 1.50
N PRO A 235 -6.27 33.83 1.31
CA PRO A 235 -5.37 33.56 0.19
C PRO A 235 -4.91 32.10 0.21
N GLN A 236 -5.07 31.40 -0.91
CA GLN A 236 -4.52 30.06 -1.09
C GLN A 236 -3.00 30.14 -1.24
N GLU A 237 -2.31 29.10 -0.79
CA GLU A 237 -0.85 29.09 -0.61
C GLU A 237 -0.08 29.19 -1.93
N THR A 238 -0.66 28.71 -3.03
CA THR A 238 -0.02 28.68 -4.35
C THR A 238 -1.00 29.01 -5.48
N PRO A 239 -0.52 29.46 -6.67
CA PRO A 239 -1.38 29.79 -7.80
C PRO A 239 -2.27 28.64 -8.28
N GLU A 240 -1.79 27.41 -8.24
CA GLU A 240 -2.56 26.22 -8.59
C GLU A 240 -3.69 25.93 -7.59
N LEU A 241 -3.54 26.29 -6.31
CA LEU A 241 -4.64 26.20 -5.35
C LEU A 241 -5.67 27.32 -5.55
N GLN A 242 -5.24 28.51 -6.00
CA GLN A 242 -6.16 29.57 -6.45
C GLN A 242 -6.94 29.17 -7.71
N MET A 243 -6.38 28.31 -8.56
CA MET A 243 -7.10 27.68 -9.66
C MET A 243 -8.04 26.59 -9.13
N ALA A 244 -7.55 25.72 -8.25
CA ALA A 244 -8.30 24.60 -7.71
C ALA A 244 -9.54 25.05 -6.93
N VAL A 245 -9.45 26.07 -6.07
CA VAL A 245 -10.58 26.56 -5.23
C VAL A 245 -11.82 26.95 -6.03
N LYS A 246 -11.66 27.37 -7.29
CA LYS A 246 -12.78 27.69 -8.21
C LYS A 246 -13.61 26.46 -8.60
N THR A 247 -13.07 25.26 -8.36
CA THR A 247 -13.73 23.98 -8.63
C THR A 247 -14.37 23.37 -7.39
N TRP A 248 -14.42 24.10 -6.27
CA TRP A 248 -15.09 23.73 -5.03
C TRP A 248 -16.26 24.69 -4.76
N THR A 249 -17.32 24.23 -4.11
CA THR A 249 -18.51 25.04 -3.82
C THR A 249 -18.92 24.87 -2.36
N GLY A 250 -19.37 25.96 -1.73
CA GLY A 250 -19.72 26.00 -0.30
C GLY A 250 -18.53 26.35 0.59
N ASP A 251 -18.54 25.85 1.82
CA ASP A 251 -17.47 26.04 2.82
C ASP A 251 -17.18 24.77 3.64
N ALA A 252 -17.89 23.67 3.38
CA ALA A 252 -17.80 22.47 4.20
C ALA A 252 -16.46 21.72 4.02
N TRP A 253 -15.93 21.65 2.80
CA TRP A 253 -14.77 20.79 2.49
C TRP A 253 -13.53 21.08 3.34
N TYR A 254 -13.18 22.35 3.59
CA TYR A 254 -11.92 22.67 4.28
C TYR A 254 -12.00 22.34 5.77
N THR A 255 -13.21 22.32 6.35
CA THR A 255 -13.43 21.84 7.71
C THR A 255 -13.35 20.32 7.77
N GLN A 256 -13.92 19.63 6.78
CA GLN A 256 -13.88 18.18 6.60
C GLN A 256 -12.47 17.67 6.22
N GLY A 257 -11.61 18.54 5.69
CA GLY A 257 -10.25 18.25 5.24
C GLY A 257 -10.11 18.24 3.71
N GLY A 258 -11.15 17.92 2.96
CA GLY A 258 -11.15 17.92 1.49
C GLY A 258 -10.62 16.63 0.87
N GLY A 259 -9.68 15.92 1.52
CA GLY A 259 -9.07 14.68 1.04
C GLY A 259 -7.87 14.93 0.13
N GLY A 260 -7.70 14.12 -0.92
CA GLY A 260 -6.63 14.27 -1.91
C GLY A 260 -5.26 13.77 -1.43
N THR A 261 -5.24 12.92 -0.42
CA THR A 261 -4.02 12.33 0.17
C THR A 261 -3.14 11.60 -0.85
N VAL A 262 -1.82 11.75 -0.76
CA VAL A 262 -0.83 11.15 -1.68
C VAL A 262 -0.15 9.97 -0.99
N TRP A 263 -0.88 8.86 -0.85
CA TRP A 263 -0.50 7.80 0.09
C TRP A 263 0.30 6.64 -0.51
N ASP A 264 0.55 6.63 -1.82
CA ASP A 264 1.26 5.52 -2.49
C ASP A 264 2.17 5.93 -3.66
N SER A 265 1.69 5.86 -4.90
CA SER A 265 2.56 5.88 -6.08
C SER A 265 3.11 7.28 -6.41
N MET A 266 4.38 7.27 -6.80
CA MET A 266 5.11 8.38 -7.43
C MET A 266 5.97 7.82 -8.56
N ALA A 267 6.21 8.60 -9.61
CA ALA A 267 7.16 8.27 -10.67
C ALA A 267 7.96 9.50 -11.08
N TYR A 268 9.16 9.34 -11.66
CA TYR A 268 10.02 10.45 -12.05
C TYR A 268 10.57 10.27 -13.47
N ASP A 269 10.52 11.34 -14.27
CA ASP A 269 11.24 11.40 -15.55
C ASP A 269 12.44 12.36 -15.44
N PRO A 270 13.67 11.84 -15.38
CA PRO A 270 14.90 12.65 -15.36
C PRO A 270 15.09 13.53 -16.59
N LYS A 271 14.57 13.14 -17.77
CA LYS A 271 14.73 13.90 -19.03
C LYS A 271 13.86 15.14 -19.06
N LEU A 272 12.64 15.03 -18.51
CA LEU A 272 11.69 16.15 -18.43
C LEU A 272 11.83 16.95 -17.13
N ASP A 273 12.56 16.38 -16.17
CA ASP A 273 12.64 16.83 -14.78
C ASP A 273 11.24 17.07 -14.20
N LEU A 274 10.42 16.01 -14.26
CA LEU A 274 9.04 15.99 -13.77
C LEU A 274 8.84 14.82 -12.80
N LEU A 275 8.35 15.15 -11.61
CA LEU A 275 7.82 14.21 -10.64
C LEU A 275 6.32 14.09 -10.85
N TYR A 276 5.83 12.87 -10.98
CA TYR A 276 4.42 12.54 -11.09
C TYR A 276 3.93 12.00 -9.75
N ILE A 277 2.83 12.56 -9.27
CA ILE A 277 2.17 12.14 -8.03
C ILE A 277 0.72 11.73 -8.34
N GLY A 278 0.27 10.67 -7.68
CA GLY A 278 -1.12 10.22 -7.71
C GLY A 278 -1.88 10.75 -6.50
N THR A 279 -3.03 11.40 -6.70
CA THR A 279 -3.81 11.98 -5.59
C THR A 279 -5.03 11.13 -5.24
N GLY A 280 -5.36 11.13 -3.96
CA GLY A 280 -6.42 10.30 -3.39
C GLY A 280 -7.84 10.81 -3.63
N ASN A 281 -8.75 10.10 -3.00
CA ASN A 281 -10.17 10.35 -2.92
C ASN A 281 -10.51 11.61 -2.09
N ALA A 282 -11.76 12.01 -2.19
CA ALA A 282 -12.31 13.13 -1.45
C ALA A 282 -12.45 12.86 0.06
N SER A 283 -12.49 13.93 0.85
CA SER A 283 -13.09 13.92 2.19
C SER A 283 -14.05 15.09 2.38
N MET A 284 -15.33 14.88 2.69
CA MET A 284 -15.99 13.57 2.82
C MET A 284 -16.16 12.87 1.46
N TRP A 285 -16.37 11.55 1.42
CA TRP A 285 -16.66 10.85 0.16
C TRP A 285 -17.94 11.38 -0.48
N ASN A 286 -18.93 11.74 0.34
CA ASN A 286 -20.20 12.29 -0.13
C ASN A 286 -20.04 13.67 -0.79
N TYR A 287 -20.16 13.68 -2.11
CA TYR A 287 -19.99 14.87 -2.94
C TYR A 287 -21.01 15.99 -2.64
N TRP A 288 -22.23 15.64 -2.22
CA TRP A 288 -23.22 16.64 -1.79
C TRP A 288 -22.80 17.33 -0.49
N LEU A 289 -22.41 16.56 0.52
CA LEU A 289 -21.96 17.11 1.82
C LEU A 289 -20.64 17.89 1.70
N ARG A 290 -19.78 17.51 0.76
CA ARG A 290 -18.47 18.12 0.58
C ARG A 290 -18.51 19.41 -0.24
N SER A 291 -19.25 19.40 -1.35
CA SER A 291 -19.18 20.47 -2.36
C SER A 291 -20.51 20.70 -3.09
N GLU A 292 -21.65 20.47 -2.42
CA GLU A 292 -23.01 20.65 -2.96
C GLU A 292 -23.24 19.91 -4.30
N ALA A 293 -22.52 18.81 -4.52
CA ALA A 293 -22.44 18.08 -5.79
C ALA A 293 -22.14 18.97 -7.02
N LYS A 294 -21.27 19.97 -6.83
CA LYS A 294 -20.78 20.88 -7.87
C LYS A 294 -19.25 20.94 -7.88
N GLY A 295 -18.72 21.17 -9.08
CA GLY A 295 -17.31 21.42 -9.33
C GLY A 295 -16.43 20.17 -9.35
N ASP A 296 -15.32 20.25 -10.06
CA ASP A 296 -14.41 19.13 -10.26
C ASP A 296 -13.65 18.71 -9.00
N ASN A 297 -13.59 19.59 -8.00
CA ASN A 297 -12.88 19.41 -6.74
C ASN A 297 -11.40 19.06 -6.98
N LEU A 298 -10.69 19.89 -7.73
CA LEU A 298 -9.27 19.70 -8.00
C LEU A 298 -8.44 19.79 -6.71
N PHE A 299 -7.36 19.01 -6.57
CA PHE A 299 -6.84 17.98 -7.48
C PHE A 299 -7.19 16.55 -6.99
N LEU A 300 -8.41 16.29 -6.54
CA LEU A 300 -8.83 14.94 -6.17
C LEU A 300 -8.71 13.96 -7.35
N SER A 301 -8.39 12.69 -7.07
CA SER A 301 -8.34 11.60 -8.05
C SER A 301 -7.64 11.97 -9.36
N SER A 302 -6.43 12.49 -9.24
CA SER A 302 -5.65 13.07 -10.34
C SER A 302 -4.23 12.51 -10.41
N ILE A 303 -3.70 12.47 -11.62
CA ILE A 303 -2.25 12.46 -11.86
C ILE A 303 -1.81 13.92 -11.92
N VAL A 304 -0.83 14.30 -11.11
CA VAL A 304 -0.29 15.67 -11.10
C VAL A 304 1.21 15.60 -11.37
N ALA A 305 1.69 16.41 -12.32
CA ALA A 305 3.11 16.60 -12.56
C ALA A 305 3.59 17.89 -11.89
N ILE A 306 4.66 17.77 -11.11
CA ILE A 306 5.30 18.88 -10.40
C ILE A 306 6.82 18.87 -10.64
N LYS A 307 7.46 20.02 -10.41
CA LYS A 307 8.92 20.13 -10.45
C LYS A 307 9.52 19.55 -9.16
N PRO A 308 10.45 18.58 -9.23
CA PRO A 308 10.97 17.90 -8.04
C PRO A 308 11.77 18.82 -7.11
N GLU A 309 12.39 19.87 -7.64
CA GLU A 309 13.19 20.80 -6.83
C GLU A 309 12.38 21.85 -6.08
N THR A 310 11.17 22.16 -6.54
CA THR A 310 10.40 23.30 -6.03
C THR A 310 8.97 22.96 -5.62
N GLY A 311 8.49 21.77 -5.97
CA GLY A 311 7.08 21.39 -5.82
C GLY A 311 6.14 22.12 -6.79
N LYS A 312 6.66 22.95 -7.70
CA LYS A 312 5.84 23.79 -8.58
C LYS A 312 5.01 22.93 -9.53
N TYR A 313 3.70 23.19 -9.56
CA TYR A 313 2.76 22.60 -10.51
C TYR A 313 3.18 22.80 -11.99
N VAL A 314 2.99 21.76 -12.80
CA VAL A 314 3.20 21.78 -14.26
C VAL A 314 1.92 21.46 -15.02
N TRP A 315 1.37 20.26 -14.82
CA TRP A 315 0.12 19.81 -15.43
C TRP A 315 -0.61 18.82 -14.52
N HIS A 316 -1.90 18.60 -14.75
CA HIS A 316 -2.63 17.48 -14.15
C HIS A 316 -3.58 16.83 -15.16
N TYR A 317 -3.97 15.60 -14.87
CA TYR A 317 -5.10 14.90 -15.49
C TYR A 317 -5.97 14.29 -14.39
N GLN A 318 -7.23 14.70 -14.32
CA GLN A 318 -8.16 14.21 -13.32
C GLN A 318 -8.92 12.99 -13.84
N THR A 319 -8.67 11.84 -13.22
CA THR A 319 -9.26 10.55 -13.63
C THR A 319 -10.72 10.44 -13.23
N THR A 320 -11.12 11.07 -12.11
CA THR A 320 -12.48 11.03 -11.57
C THR A 320 -12.90 12.40 -11.03
N PRO A 321 -13.39 13.30 -11.90
CA PRO A 321 -13.87 14.62 -11.48
C PRO A 321 -15.03 14.54 -10.49
N GLY A 322 -14.98 15.33 -9.41
CA GLY A 322 -15.99 15.29 -8.36
C GLY A 322 -16.12 13.92 -7.69
N ASP A 323 -15.00 13.21 -7.49
CA ASP A 323 -14.95 11.88 -6.85
C ASP A 323 -15.92 11.77 -5.67
N ALA A 324 -16.73 10.72 -5.68
CA ALA A 324 -17.76 10.47 -4.69
C ALA A 324 -17.75 9.04 -4.13
N TRP A 325 -16.79 8.21 -4.55
CA TRP A 325 -16.86 6.75 -4.40
C TRP A 325 -15.57 6.14 -3.83
N ASP A 326 -14.67 6.95 -3.28
CA ASP A 326 -13.32 6.52 -2.92
C ASP A 326 -12.53 5.99 -4.14
N MET A 327 -12.63 6.71 -5.26
CA MET A 327 -11.86 6.37 -6.46
C MET A 327 -10.56 7.16 -6.49
N THR A 328 -9.58 6.71 -5.71
CA THR A 328 -8.22 7.27 -5.73
C THR A 328 -7.56 7.15 -7.12
N ALA A 329 -6.58 8.02 -7.37
CA ALA A 329 -5.61 7.89 -8.45
C ALA A 329 -4.17 7.81 -7.91
N THR A 330 -4.01 7.17 -6.74
CA THR A 330 -2.74 6.91 -6.05
C THR A 330 -2.08 5.62 -6.50
N GLN A 331 -2.77 4.84 -7.33
CA GLN A 331 -2.32 3.56 -7.87
C GLN A 331 -1.05 3.72 -8.69
N HIS A 332 -0.36 2.60 -8.86
CA HIS A 332 0.93 2.54 -9.53
C HIS A 332 0.93 3.25 -10.90
N MET A 333 1.90 4.14 -11.10
CA MET A 333 2.10 4.86 -12.36
C MET A 333 3.38 4.39 -13.05
N ILE A 334 3.26 3.91 -14.29
CA ILE A 334 4.40 3.40 -15.07
C ILE A 334 4.74 4.37 -16.19
N LEU A 335 6.01 4.76 -16.29
CA LEU A 335 6.53 5.53 -17.43
C LEU A 335 7.10 4.60 -18.48
N ALA A 336 6.70 4.76 -19.74
CA ALA A 336 7.18 3.95 -20.85
C ALA A 336 7.24 4.74 -22.16
N THR A 337 7.92 4.18 -23.15
CA THR A 337 7.82 4.62 -24.54
C THR A 337 7.05 3.57 -25.32
N LEU A 338 5.88 3.94 -25.84
CA LEU A 338 5.02 3.06 -26.63
C LEU A 338 5.01 3.47 -28.10
N LYS A 339 4.82 2.51 -29.01
CA LYS A 339 4.58 2.81 -30.43
C LYS A 339 3.07 2.97 -30.68
N ILE A 340 2.61 4.22 -30.71
CA ILE A 340 1.19 4.58 -30.91
C ILE A 340 1.06 5.25 -32.28
N ASP A 341 0.14 4.77 -33.12
CA ASP A 341 -0.03 5.22 -34.51
C ASP A 341 1.27 5.20 -35.32
N GLY A 342 2.09 4.16 -35.08
CA GLY A 342 3.38 3.98 -35.74
C GLY A 342 4.52 4.86 -35.21
N LYS A 343 4.26 5.78 -34.27
CA LYS A 343 5.25 6.73 -33.72
C LYS A 343 5.60 6.41 -32.26
N PRO A 344 6.87 6.57 -31.84
CA PRO A 344 7.21 6.48 -30.43
C PRO A 344 6.56 7.63 -29.66
N ARG A 345 5.94 7.30 -28.53
CA ARG A 345 5.30 8.26 -27.62
C ARG A 345 5.73 7.95 -26.20
N ASP A 346 6.18 8.99 -25.53
CA ASP A 346 6.59 8.96 -24.14
C ASP A 346 5.36 9.15 -23.25
N VAL A 347 4.98 8.08 -22.55
CA VAL A 347 3.71 8.00 -21.85
C VAL A 347 3.85 7.71 -20.36
N ILE A 348 2.81 8.07 -19.63
CA ILE A 348 2.51 7.58 -18.28
C ILE A 348 1.24 6.72 -18.37
N MET A 349 1.29 5.55 -17.74
CA MET A 349 0.20 4.59 -17.71
C MET A 349 -0.28 4.41 -16.28
N GLN A 350 -1.59 4.35 -16.07
CA GLN A 350 -2.17 4.08 -14.76
C GLN A 350 -3.49 3.31 -14.88
N ALA A 351 -3.71 2.34 -13.99
CA ALA A 351 -4.98 1.65 -13.79
C ALA A 351 -5.57 2.02 -12.41
N PRO A 352 -6.10 3.24 -12.20
CA PRO A 352 -6.64 3.65 -10.89
C PRO A 352 -7.89 2.86 -10.49
N LYS A 353 -8.38 3.09 -9.26
CA LYS A 353 -9.55 2.39 -8.70
C LYS A 353 -10.78 2.44 -9.60
N ASN A 354 -10.96 3.51 -10.37
CA ASN A 354 -12.17 3.76 -11.14
C ASN A 354 -12.46 2.75 -12.29
N GLY A 355 -11.50 1.86 -12.62
CA GLY A 355 -11.67 0.77 -13.58
C GLY A 355 -11.34 1.09 -15.03
N PHE A 356 -10.83 2.29 -15.33
CA PHE A 356 -10.26 2.66 -16.64
C PHE A 356 -8.73 2.59 -16.63
N PHE A 357 -8.14 2.15 -17.73
CA PHE A 357 -6.69 2.13 -17.95
C PHE A 357 -6.31 3.34 -18.79
N TYR A 358 -5.54 4.25 -18.23
CA TYR A 358 -5.17 5.51 -18.87
C TYR A 358 -3.79 5.42 -19.50
N VAL A 359 -3.65 5.98 -20.70
CA VAL A 359 -2.37 6.30 -21.32
C VAL A 359 -2.36 7.80 -21.61
N LEU A 360 -1.44 8.53 -20.99
CA LEU A 360 -1.28 9.97 -21.18
C LEU A 360 0.11 10.27 -21.73
N ASP A 361 0.23 11.33 -22.50
CA ASP A 361 1.53 11.94 -22.82
C ASP A 361 2.15 12.51 -21.54
N ARG A 362 3.28 11.97 -21.09
CA ARG A 362 3.83 12.32 -19.76
C ARG A 362 4.49 13.69 -19.70
N ALA A 363 4.74 14.33 -20.84
CA ALA A 363 5.27 15.70 -20.87
C ALA A 363 4.16 16.74 -20.69
N THR A 364 2.97 16.46 -21.20
CA THR A 364 1.88 17.44 -21.32
C THR A 364 0.62 17.11 -20.52
N GLY A 365 0.48 15.88 -20.03
CA GLY A 365 -0.73 15.39 -19.38
C GLY A 365 -1.88 15.10 -20.35
N LYS A 366 -1.66 15.22 -21.66
CA LYS A 366 -2.70 15.02 -22.66
C LYS A 366 -3.11 13.55 -22.73
N LEU A 367 -4.42 13.30 -22.60
CA LEU A 367 -5.00 11.98 -22.78
C LEU A 367 -4.74 11.44 -24.20
N ILE A 368 -4.23 10.21 -24.27
CA ILE A 368 -4.05 9.45 -25.51
C ILE A 368 -5.18 8.41 -25.63
N SER A 369 -5.40 7.62 -24.59
CA SER A 369 -6.48 6.61 -24.56
C SER A 369 -6.92 6.29 -23.12
N ALA A 370 -8.16 5.84 -22.98
CA ALA A 370 -8.72 5.36 -21.72
C ALA A 370 -9.85 4.35 -21.96
N GLU A 371 -9.63 3.09 -21.63
CA GLU A 371 -10.63 2.02 -21.77
C GLU A 371 -10.81 1.23 -20.47
N LYS A 372 -11.98 0.60 -20.33
CA LYS A 372 -12.32 -0.21 -19.14
C LYS A 372 -11.45 -1.46 -19.09
N TYR A 373 -10.67 -1.64 -18.01
CA TYR A 373 -9.96 -2.89 -17.74
C TYR A 373 -10.70 -3.79 -16.74
N ALA A 374 -11.63 -3.22 -15.97
CA ALA A 374 -12.49 -3.91 -15.01
C ALA A 374 -13.98 -3.60 -15.28
N PRO A 375 -14.92 -4.34 -14.66
CA PRO A 375 -16.34 -3.99 -14.73
C PRO A 375 -16.61 -2.59 -14.14
N VAL A 376 -17.28 -1.74 -14.92
CA VAL A 376 -17.52 -0.32 -14.58
C VAL A 376 -18.95 0.06 -14.93
N ASN A 377 -19.71 0.59 -13.96
CA ASN A 377 -21.06 1.11 -14.17
C ASN A 377 -21.26 2.58 -13.81
N TRP A 378 -20.31 3.26 -13.15
CA TRP A 378 -20.42 4.70 -12.82
C TRP A 378 -20.23 5.60 -14.05
N ALA A 379 -19.52 5.12 -15.08
CA ALA A 379 -19.31 5.82 -16.33
C ALA A 379 -19.45 4.87 -17.54
N THR A 380 -19.98 5.40 -18.65
CA THR A 380 -20.11 4.63 -19.89
C THR A 380 -18.77 4.49 -20.60
N LYS A 381 -17.99 5.58 -20.66
CA LYS A 381 -16.67 5.70 -21.30
C LYS A 381 -15.94 6.95 -20.79
N VAL A 382 -14.69 7.15 -21.22
CA VAL A 382 -14.03 8.46 -21.21
C VAL A 382 -14.15 9.08 -22.60
N ASP A 383 -14.71 10.29 -22.70
CA ASP A 383 -14.79 11.02 -23.96
C ASP A 383 -13.42 11.60 -24.31
N LEU A 384 -12.77 11.08 -25.36
CA LEU A 384 -11.43 11.49 -25.78
C LEU A 384 -11.35 12.96 -26.26
N LYS A 385 -12.47 13.59 -26.64
CA LYS A 385 -12.48 15.01 -27.03
C LYS A 385 -12.34 15.92 -25.81
N THR A 386 -13.03 15.58 -24.73
CA THR A 386 -13.01 16.38 -23.49
C THR A 386 -11.98 15.88 -22.48
N GLY A 387 -11.57 14.62 -22.61
CA GLY A 387 -10.76 13.90 -21.64
C GLY A 387 -11.53 13.40 -20.42
N ARG A 388 -12.86 13.51 -20.40
CA ARG A 388 -13.69 13.34 -19.19
C ARG A 388 -14.56 12.08 -19.23
N PRO A 389 -14.77 11.41 -18.09
CA PRO A 389 -15.74 10.32 -18.00
C PRO A 389 -17.17 10.80 -18.26
N VAL A 390 -17.96 9.97 -18.94
CA VAL A 390 -19.40 10.20 -19.18
C VAL A 390 -20.20 9.45 -18.12
N PHE A 391 -20.63 10.16 -17.08
CA PHE A 391 -21.32 9.58 -15.92
C PHE A 391 -22.66 8.95 -16.30
N THR A 392 -22.98 7.84 -15.65
CA THR A 392 -24.29 7.19 -15.66
C THR A 392 -25.17 7.74 -14.53
N GLU A 393 -26.36 7.15 -14.34
CA GLU A 393 -27.18 7.44 -13.18
C GLU A 393 -26.64 6.76 -11.91
N GLU A 394 -26.00 5.59 -12.03
CA GLU A 394 -25.39 4.87 -10.91
C GLU A 394 -24.28 5.68 -10.22
N ALA A 395 -23.59 6.57 -10.95
CA ALA A 395 -22.66 7.52 -10.36
C ALA A 395 -23.33 8.40 -9.29
N LYS A 396 -24.58 8.83 -9.52
CA LYS A 396 -25.22 9.90 -8.75
C LYS A 396 -26.02 9.37 -7.56
N TYR A 397 -25.44 8.51 -6.73
CA TYR A 397 -26.16 7.90 -5.59
C TYR A 397 -26.79 8.94 -4.65
N TRP A 398 -26.19 10.14 -4.53
CA TRP A 398 -26.72 11.25 -3.73
C TRP A 398 -28.05 11.82 -4.25
N LYS A 399 -28.47 11.48 -5.48
CA LYS A 399 -29.78 11.86 -6.05
C LYS A 399 -30.81 10.74 -5.99
N GLN A 400 -30.42 9.53 -5.58
CA GLN A 400 -31.28 8.36 -5.61
C GLN A 400 -31.86 8.06 -4.23
N LYS A 401 -33.03 7.40 -4.21
CA LYS A 401 -33.61 6.87 -2.98
C LYS A 401 -33.08 5.45 -2.76
N GLY A 402 -32.41 5.22 -1.65
CA GLY A 402 -31.88 3.90 -1.27
C GLY A 402 -30.48 3.60 -1.80
N PRO A 403 -29.98 2.37 -1.59
CA PRO A 403 -28.62 1.98 -1.95
C PRO A 403 -28.44 1.80 -3.46
N VAL A 404 -27.33 2.31 -3.99
CA VAL A 404 -26.93 2.18 -5.39
C VAL A 404 -25.70 1.31 -5.50
N LEU A 405 -25.78 0.24 -6.30
CA LEU A 405 -24.64 -0.64 -6.57
C LEU A 405 -23.66 0.05 -7.53
N VAL A 406 -22.44 0.32 -7.07
CA VAL A 406 -21.37 0.93 -7.86
C VAL A 406 -20.27 -0.10 -8.11
N ARG A 407 -19.73 -0.08 -9.33
CA ARG A 407 -18.58 -0.85 -9.78
C ARG A 407 -17.52 0.09 -10.37
N PRO A 408 -16.25 0.01 -9.93
CA PRO A 408 -15.76 -0.97 -8.97
C PRO A 408 -16.10 -0.67 -7.49
N GLY A 409 -16.07 0.59 -7.06
CA GLY A 409 -16.24 1.01 -5.65
C GLY A 409 -14.91 1.28 -4.95
N PHE A 410 -14.90 1.27 -3.61
CA PHE A 410 -13.78 1.76 -2.79
C PHE A 410 -12.50 0.91 -2.83
N TRP A 411 -12.55 -0.38 -3.18
CA TRP A 411 -11.33 -1.18 -3.46
C TRP A 411 -10.96 -1.25 -4.94
N GLY A 412 -11.69 -0.50 -5.76
CA GLY A 412 -11.35 -0.28 -7.15
C GLY A 412 -11.41 -1.52 -8.04
N GLY A 413 -11.10 -1.31 -9.31
CA GLY A 413 -10.72 -2.39 -10.23
C GLY A 413 -9.26 -2.82 -10.03
N HIS A 414 -8.49 -2.00 -9.31
CA HIS A 414 -7.10 -2.17 -8.95
C HIS A 414 -6.82 -1.21 -7.78
N ASP A 415 -6.04 -1.66 -6.80
CA ASP A 415 -5.66 -0.88 -5.63
C ASP A 415 -4.12 -0.71 -5.60
N TRP A 416 -3.50 -0.58 -4.44
CA TRP A 416 -2.06 -0.30 -4.29
C TRP A 416 -1.11 -1.39 -4.77
N GLN A 417 -1.57 -2.65 -4.94
CA GLN A 417 -0.69 -3.76 -5.29
C GLN A 417 0.01 -3.46 -6.62
N PRO A 418 1.35 -3.39 -6.70
CA PRO A 418 1.98 -2.83 -7.90
C PRO A 418 1.71 -3.63 -9.17
N MET A 419 1.31 -2.98 -10.27
CA MET A 419 1.41 -3.57 -11.62
C MET A 419 2.86 -3.57 -12.15
N SER A 420 3.15 -4.28 -13.24
CA SER A 420 4.45 -4.25 -13.93
C SER A 420 4.28 -4.18 -15.45
N TYR A 421 5.26 -3.61 -16.14
CA TYR A 421 5.28 -3.51 -17.60
C TYR A 421 6.47 -4.27 -18.17
N ASN A 422 6.24 -5.15 -19.14
CA ASN A 422 7.33 -5.86 -19.82
C ASN A 422 7.55 -5.28 -21.24
N PRO A 423 8.68 -4.60 -21.51
CA PRO A 423 8.94 -4.01 -22.83
C PRO A 423 9.09 -5.05 -23.94
N ASN A 424 9.41 -6.32 -23.63
CA ASN A 424 9.56 -7.37 -24.64
C ASN A 424 8.21 -7.88 -25.16
N THR A 425 7.18 -7.88 -24.31
CA THR A 425 5.81 -8.26 -24.69
C THR A 425 4.94 -7.06 -25.04
N GLY A 426 5.32 -5.87 -24.54
CA GLY A 426 4.52 -4.65 -24.60
C GLY A 426 3.30 -4.67 -23.69
N LEU A 427 3.22 -5.59 -22.72
CA LEU A 427 2.05 -5.80 -21.87
C LEU A 427 2.26 -5.23 -20.47
N VAL A 428 1.15 -4.83 -19.85
CA VAL A 428 1.05 -4.46 -18.43
C VAL A 428 0.31 -5.55 -17.67
N TYR A 429 0.87 -6.02 -16.55
CA TYR A 429 0.30 -7.08 -15.72
C TYR A 429 -0.33 -6.47 -14.47
N ILE A 430 -1.65 -6.56 -14.38
CA ILE A 430 -2.49 -5.85 -13.41
C ILE A 430 -3.13 -6.86 -12.46
N PRO A 431 -2.87 -6.76 -11.14
CA PRO A 431 -3.69 -7.37 -10.09
C PRO A 431 -5.09 -6.75 -10.09
N LYS A 432 -5.99 -7.33 -10.87
CA LYS A 432 -7.33 -6.80 -11.09
C LYS A 432 -8.30 -7.32 -10.02
N HIS A 433 -9.15 -6.44 -9.55
CA HIS A 433 -10.33 -6.72 -8.75
C HIS A 433 -11.60 -6.70 -9.61
N VAL A 434 -12.47 -7.69 -9.39
CA VAL A 434 -13.87 -7.66 -9.78
C VAL A 434 -14.65 -7.40 -8.50
N PHE A 435 -14.89 -6.12 -8.24
CA PHE A 435 -15.47 -5.62 -7.01
C PHE A 435 -16.72 -4.78 -7.28
N ALA A 436 -17.65 -4.80 -6.34
CA ALA A 436 -18.89 -4.03 -6.38
C ALA A 436 -19.39 -3.79 -4.97
N VAL A 437 -19.95 -2.61 -4.71
CA VAL A 437 -20.50 -2.29 -3.40
C VAL A 437 -21.63 -1.27 -3.50
N THR A 438 -22.50 -1.24 -2.49
CA THR A 438 -23.56 -0.24 -2.41
C THR A 438 -23.06 1.05 -1.77
N TYR A 439 -23.53 2.18 -2.32
CA TYR A 439 -23.42 3.52 -1.72
C TYR A 439 -24.82 4.06 -1.49
N GLN A 440 -25.06 4.62 -0.31
CA GLN A 440 -26.31 5.24 0.04
C GLN A 440 -26.06 6.56 0.76
N ASN A 441 -26.74 7.62 0.29
CA ASN A 441 -26.77 8.89 0.98
C ASN A 441 -27.48 8.74 2.33
N ASP A 442 -26.83 9.16 3.41
CA ASP A 442 -27.45 9.28 4.72
C ASP A 442 -27.77 10.76 5.00
N PRO A 443 -29.06 11.16 4.91
CA PRO A 443 -29.45 12.55 5.15
C PRO A 443 -29.29 12.98 6.61
N ASN A 444 -29.10 12.05 7.54
CA ASN A 444 -28.93 12.33 8.96
C ASN A 444 -27.47 12.32 9.40
N TYR A 445 -26.54 12.12 8.46
CA TYR A 445 -25.11 12.08 8.76
C TYR A 445 -24.65 13.38 9.42
N LYS A 446 -23.88 13.25 10.50
CA LYS A 446 -23.24 14.37 11.20
C LYS A 446 -21.75 14.17 11.20
N TYR A 447 -21.03 15.17 10.68
CA TYR A 447 -19.58 15.22 10.78
C TYR A 447 -19.18 15.61 12.21
N GLU A 448 -18.29 14.83 12.82
CA GLU A 448 -17.76 15.08 14.15
C GLU A 448 -16.36 15.71 14.05
N ARG A 449 -16.35 17.03 14.08
CA ARG A 449 -15.11 17.79 13.97
C ARG A 449 -14.16 17.46 15.13
N GLY A 450 -12.94 17.06 14.79
CA GLY A 450 -11.90 16.72 15.77
C GLY A 450 -12.01 15.31 16.35
N ALA A 451 -13.02 14.53 15.94
CA ALA A 451 -13.08 13.12 16.26
C ALA A 451 -12.00 12.33 15.51
N LYS A 452 -11.44 11.32 16.18
CA LYS A 452 -10.33 10.48 15.70
C LYS A 452 -10.68 9.00 15.88
N ASN A 453 -9.88 8.12 15.28
CA ASN A 453 -9.93 6.67 15.41
C ASN A 453 -11.08 5.92 14.72
N PHE A 454 -12.01 6.62 14.07
CA PHE A 454 -13.10 6.00 13.31
C PHE A 454 -13.40 6.76 12.02
N TYR A 455 -13.98 6.05 11.06
CA TYR A 455 -14.26 6.59 9.74
C TYR A 455 -15.32 7.69 9.74
N GLN A 456 -15.04 8.73 8.96
CA GLN A 456 -15.94 9.83 8.68
C GLN A 456 -16.09 9.91 7.16
N LEU A 457 -16.94 9.05 6.58
CA LEU A 457 -17.10 8.94 5.12
C LEU A 457 -18.23 9.81 4.56
N GLY A 458 -19.24 10.12 5.40
CA GLY A 458 -20.41 10.91 4.99
C GLY A 458 -21.38 10.13 4.09
N VAL A 459 -21.15 8.84 3.92
CA VAL A 459 -21.94 7.93 3.09
C VAL A 459 -22.00 6.57 3.78
N SER A 460 -23.14 5.90 3.66
CA SER A 460 -23.26 4.50 4.03
C SER A 460 -22.75 3.66 2.85
N ALA A 461 -21.56 3.08 3.01
CA ALA A 461 -20.93 2.21 2.03
C ALA A 461 -20.90 0.77 2.57
N ALA A 462 -21.13 -0.21 1.70
CA ALA A 462 -21.13 -1.64 2.07
C ALA A 462 -22.18 -2.04 3.12
N ALA A 463 -23.30 -1.30 3.22
CA ALA A 463 -24.39 -1.68 4.11
C ALA A 463 -24.94 -3.05 3.72
N MET A 464 -24.74 -4.02 4.60
CA MET A 464 -25.21 -5.40 4.42
C MET A 464 -25.81 -5.91 5.72
N LYS A 465 -26.79 -6.81 5.60
CA LYS A 465 -27.37 -7.51 6.74
C LYS A 465 -26.30 -8.38 7.41
N ASP A 466 -26.45 -8.62 8.70
CA ASP A 466 -25.55 -9.45 9.51
C ASP A 466 -25.83 -10.95 9.39
N SER A 467 -26.69 -11.37 8.45
CA SER A 467 -26.90 -12.78 8.14
C SER A 467 -25.73 -13.33 7.33
N ASN A 468 -25.29 -14.55 7.65
CA ASN A 468 -24.18 -15.18 6.94
C ASN A 468 -24.47 -15.40 5.46
N ALA A 469 -25.70 -15.77 5.12
CA ALA A 469 -26.10 -15.95 3.72
C ALA A 469 -25.96 -14.65 2.91
N ASP A 470 -26.34 -13.49 3.49
CA ASP A 470 -26.19 -12.19 2.82
C ASP A 470 -24.71 -11.81 2.67
N MET A 471 -23.90 -12.01 3.71
CA MET A 471 -22.47 -11.68 3.65
C MET A 471 -21.71 -12.61 2.69
N GLN A 472 -22.02 -13.90 2.67
CA GLN A 472 -21.40 -14.87 1.76
C GLN A 472 -21.74 -14.57 0.29
N LYS A 473 -22.99 -14.16 0.01
CA LYS A 473 -23.38 -13.73 -1.34
C LYS A 473 -22.52 -12.59 -1.87
N TRP A 474 -22.15 -11.62 -1.02
CA TRP A 474 -21.22 -10.56 -1.39
C TRP A 474 -19.80 -11.10 -1.58
N ALA A 475 -19.32 -11.92 -0.63
CA ALA A 475 -18.02 -12.56 -0.69
C ALA A 475 -17.79 -13.33 -2.00
N ASP A 476 -18.79 -14.09 -2.45
CA ASP A 476 -18.72 -14.89 -3.68
C ASP A 476 -18.75 -14.03 -4.95
N SER A 477 -19.26 -12.79 -4.86
CA SER A 477 -19.27 -11.85 -5.97
C SER A 477 -17.95 -11.09 -6.15
N TRP A 478 -17.09 -11.10 -5.13
CA TRP A 478 -15.82 -10.37 -5.12
C TRP A 478 -14.68 -11.32 -5.48
N THR A 479 -14.24 -11.23 -6.72
CA THR A 479 -13.20 -12.11 -7.29
C THR A 479 -12.04 -11.28 -7.82
N GLY A 480 -10.89 -11.92 -8.02
CA GLY A 480 -9.69 -11.26 -8.55
C GLY A 480 -9.21 -11.91 -9.83
N SER A 481 -8.21 -11.31 -10.45
CA SER A 481 -7.50 -11.92 -11.58
C SER A 481 -6.17 -11.24 -11.86
N LEU A 482 -5.18 -11.98 -12.34
CA LEU A 482 -4.03 -11.41 -13.03
C LEU A 482 -4.41 -11.09 -14.48
N LEU A 483 -4.47 -9.80 -14.83
CA LEU A 483 -4.80 -9.33 -16.17
C LEU A 483 -3.55 -8.89 -16.92
N ALA A 484 -3.29 -9.46 -18.10
CA ALA A 484 -2.33 -8.88 -19.04
C ALA A 484 -3.05 -7.96 -20.03
N TRP A 485 -2.72 -6.68 -19.96
CA TRP A 485 -3.31 -5.60 -20.74
C TRP A 485 -2.34 -5.10 -21.81
N ASP A 486 -2.81 -4.96 -23.05
CA ASP A 486 -2.07 -4.28 -24.12
C ASP A 486 -2.42 -2.78 -24.07
N PRO A 487 -1.51 -1.89 -23.61
CA PRO A 487 -1.79 -0.48 -23.44
C PRO A 487 -1.95 0.27 -24.78
N VAL A 488 -1.41 -0.27 -25.87
CA VAL A 488 -1.53 0.31 -27.22
C VAL A 488 -2.88 -0.04 -27.82
N LYS A 489 -3.28 -1.31 -27.74
CA LYS A 489 -4.57 -1.78 -28.26
C LYS A 489 -5.74 -1.58 -27.30
N GLN A 490 -5.45 -1.19 -26.05
CA GLN A 490 -6.44 -0.99 -24.98
C GLN A 490 -7.35 -2.21 -24.80
N LYS A 491 -6.75 -3.40 -24.70
CA LYS A 491 -7.50 -4.65 -24.53
C LYS A 491 -6.75 -5.69 -23.71
N LYS A 492 -7.53 -6.57 -23.10
CA LYS A 492 -7.04 -7.83 -22.52
C LYS A 492 -6.35 -8.68 -23.59
N VAL A 493 -5.17 -9.20 -23.26
CA VAL A 493 -4.48 -10.25 -24.04
C VAL A 493 -4.74 -11.62 -23.43
N TRP A 494 -4.56 -11.75 -22.13
CA TRP A 494 -4.89 -12.94 -21.35
C TRP A 494 -5.24 -12.55 -19.91
N GLU A 495 -5.88 -13.46 -19.17
CA GLU A 495 -6.30 -13.23 -17.78
C GLU A 495 -6.34 -14.56 -17.01
N VAL A 496 -5.84 -14.57 -15.78
CA VAL A 496 -5.86 -15.74 -14.88
C VAL A 496 -6.78 -15.40 -13.70
N PRO A 497 -7.90 -16.11 -13.48
CA PRO A 497 -8.83 -15.81 -12.41
C PRO A 497 -8.31 -16.26 -11.03
N TYR A 498 -8.70 -15.53 -9.99
CA TYR A 498 -8.47 -15.84 -8.58
C TYR A 498 -9.78 -15.83 -7.81
N LYS A 499 -9.82 -16.62 -6.72
CA LYS A 499 -11.02 -16.81 -5.90
C LYS A 499 -11.51 -15.52 -5.22
N THR A 500 -10.60 -14.61 -4.89
CA THR A 500 -10.93 -13.34 -4.22
C THR A 500 -10.00 -12.21 -4.67
N ILE A 501 -10.26 -10.99 -4.21
CA ILE A 501 -9.47 -9.77 -4.45
C ILE A 501 -8.20 -9.73 -3.58
N PHE A 502 -7.41 -8.65 -3.67
CA PHE A 502 -6.18 -8.44 -2.88
C PHE A 502 -5.10 -9.50 -3.13
N ASN A 503 -5.01 -10.01 -4.36
CA ASN A 503 -3.81 -10.72 -4.82
C ASN A 503 -2.66 -9.72 -4.97
N GLY A 504 -1.43 -10.23 -4.93
CA GLY A 504 -0.26 -9.41 -4.78
C GLY A 504 0.15 -8.63 -6.01
N GLY A 505 1.12 -7.73 -5.83
CA GLY A 505 1.74 -7.03 -6.94
C GLY A 505 2.49 -7.96 -7.89
N THR A 506 2.81 -7.45 -9.07
CA THR A 506 3.51 -8.22 -10.11
C THR A 506 4.95 -7.73 -10.31
N LEU A 507 5.80 -8.66 -10.77
CA LEU A 507 7.15 -8.42 -11.26
C LEU A 507 7.27 -9.03 -12.65
N SER A 508 7.81 -8.27 -13.61
CA SER A 508 8.13 -8.78 -14.94
C SER A 508 9.63 -8.95 -15.12
N THR A 509 10.06 -9.93 -15.93
CA THR A 509 11.50 -10.14 -16.22
C THR A 509 11.79 -10.36 -17.71
N ALA A 510 13.04 -10.18 -18.09
CA ALA A 510 13.54 -10.51 -19.43
C ALA A 510 13.46 -12.01 -19.76
N GLY A 511 13.28 -12.87 -18.75
CA GLY A 511 13.11 -14.32 -18.88
C GLY A 511 11.75 -14.80 -19.41
N ASN A 512 10.92 -13.90 -19.95
CA ASN A 512 9.53 -14.16 -20.35
C ASN A 512 8.63 -14.63 -19.20
N LEU A 513 8.84 -14.05 -18.01
CA LEU A 513 8.08 -14.37 -16.79
C LEU A 513 7.37 -13.15 -16.21
N VAL A 514 6.22 -13.42 -15.59
CA VAL A 514 5.59 -12.55 -14.60
C VAL A 514 5.43 -13.34 -13.30
N PHE A 515 5.91 -12.78 -12.19
CA PHE A 515 5.76 -13.32 -10.85
C PHE A 515 4.67 -12.55 -10.10
N GLU A 516 3.89 -13.25 -9.29
CA GLU A 516 2.82 -12.69 -8.47
C GLU A 516 2.61 -13.55 -7.21
N GLY A 517 2.26 -12.90 -6.11
CA GLY A 517 1.73 -13.57 -4.91
C GLY A 517 0.20 -13.64 -4.95
N THR A 518 -0.41 -14.66 -4.36
CA THR A 518 -1.87 -14.80 -4.35
C THR A 518 -2.46 -14.63 -2.95
N ALA A 519 -3.70 -14.16 -2.88
CA ALA A 519 -4.45 -14.05 -1.63
C ALA A 519 -4.60 -15.43 -0.96
N ASP A 520 -4.73 -16.49 -1.75
CA ASP A 520 -4.85 -17.88 -1.28
C ASP A 520 -3.53 -18.54 -0.82
N GLY A 521 -2.47 -17.75 -0.65
CA GLY A 521 -1.27 -18.17 0.06
C GLY A 521 -0.26 -18.92 -0.78
N ARG A 522 -0.11 -18.54 -2.04
CA ARG A 522 0.92 -19.06 -2.95
C ARG A 522 1.76 -17.94 -3.54
N VAL A 523 2.95 -18.32 -4.00
CA VAL A 523 3.77 -17.51 -4.90
C VAL A 523 3.84 -18.23 -6.24
N VAL A 524 3.68 -17.51 -7.34
CA VAL A 524 3.43 -18.10 -8.66
C VAL A 524 4.26 -17.40 -9.72
N ALA A 525 4.70 -18.17 -10.72
CA ALA A 525 5.30 -17.64 -11.94
C ALA A 525 4.49 -18.06 -13.16
N TYR A 526 4.16 -17.10 -14.01
CA TYR A 526 3.46 -17.29 -15.27
C TYR A 526 4.35 -16.89 -16.43
N ARG A 527 4.12 -17.49 -17.60
CA ARG A 527 4.71 -17.02 -18.85
C ARG A 527 4.10 -15.67 -19.22
N ALA A 528 4.95 -14.69 -19.50
CA ALA A 528 4.53 -13.31 -19.71
C ALA A 528 3.67 -13.10 -20.97
N THR A 529 3.81 -13.96 -22.00
CA THR A 529 3.09 -13.84 -23.28
C THR A 529 1.67 -14.39 -23.28
N ASP A 530 1.36 -15.42 -22.48
CA ASP A 530 0.09 -16.16 -22.56
C ASP A 530 -0.56 -16.49 -21.19
N GLY A 531 0.09 -16.17 -20.07
CA GLY A 531 -0.46 -16.42 -18.74
C GLY A 531 -0.40 -17.89 -18.31
N LYS A 532 0.33 -18.76 -19.02
CA LYS A 532 0.51 -20.15 -18.59
C LYS A 532 1.26 -20.19 -17.26
N LYS A 533 0.68 -20.82 -16.23
CA LYS A 533 1.37 -21.11 -14.96
C LYS A 533 2.53 -22.08 -15.21
N LEU A 534 3.74 -21.70 -14.81
CA LEU A 534 4.95 -22.49 -15.00
C LEU A 534 5.54 -23.02 -13.69
N TRP A 535 5.31 -22.31 -12.59
CA TRP A 535 5.82 -22.68 -11.27
C TRP A 535 4.90 -22.11 -10.17
N GLU A 536 4.80 -22.81 -9.04
CA GLU A 536 4.18 -22.29 -7.82
C GLU A 536 4.80 -22.93 -6.56
N SER A 537 4.72 -22.20 -5.44
CA SER A 537 5.07 -22.70 -4.11
C SER A 537 4.07 -22.17 -3.08
N PRO A 538 3.73 -22.93 -2.02
CA PRO A 538 2.98 -22.38 -0.89
C PRO A 538 3.79 -21.28 -0.20
N ALA A 539 3.08 -20.29 0.36
CA ALA A 539 3.63 -19.15 1.09
C ALA A 539 3.18 -19.11 2.57
N GLN A 540 2.28 -20.02 2.96
CA GLN A 540 1.66 -20.16 4.29
C GLN A 540 0.66 -19.05 4.65
N SER A 541 0.80 -17.85 4.12
CA SER A 541 -0.15 -16.74 4.27
C SER A 541 -0.37 -16.06 2.92
N GLY A 542 -1.46 -15.32 2.79
CA GLY A 542 -1.72 -14.49 1.60
C GLY A 542 -0.57 -13.52 1.32
N VAL A 543 -0.29 -13.30 0.03
CA VAL A 543 0.84 -12.50 -0.45
C VAL A 543 0.32 -11.32 -1.25
N MET A 544 0.43 -10.10 -0.69
CA MET A 544 -0.11 -8.87 -1.29
C MET A 544 0.98 -7.96 -1.88
N ALA A 545 2.18 -8.00 -1.33
CA ALA A 545 3.29 -7.19 -1.81
C ALA A 545 3.72 -7.57 -3.24
N GLY A 546 4.30 -6.61 -3.97
CA GLY A 546 4.95 -6.90 -5.24
C GLY A 546 6.30 -7.61 -5.04
N PRO A 547 6.58 -8.73 -5.73
CA PRO A 547 7.87 -9.41 -5.63
C PRO A 547 9.00 -8.59 -6.25
N VAL A 548 10.22 -8.92 -5.88
CA VAL A 548 11.46 -8.35 -6.43
C VAL A 548 12.40 -9.45 -6.89
N THR A 549 13.33 -9.12 -7.78
CA THR A 549 14.42 -10.00 -8.19
C THR A 549 15.72 -9.23 -8.24
N TYR A 550 16.81 -9.89 -7.87
CA TYR A 550 18.15 -9.33 -7.73
C TYR A 550 19.19 -10.43 -7.97
N GLU A 551 20.47 -10.05 -7.97
CA GLU A 551 21.59 -10.98 -8.05
C GLU A 551 22.46 -10.88 -6.80
N ALA A 552 22.91 -12.02 -6.27
CA ALA A 552 23.94 -12.08 -5.24
C ALA A 552 24.94 -13.16 -5.64
N ASP A 553 26.23 -12.79 -5.70
CA ASP A 553 27.33 -13.67 -6.14
C ASP A 553 27.08 -14.38 -7.49
N GLY A 554 26.48 -13.68 -8.48
CA GLY A 554 26.21 -14.25 -9.80
C GLY A 554 24.97 -15.16 -9.88
N GLU A 555 24.23 -15.32 -8.79
CA GLU A 555 22.97 -16.07 -8.75
C GLU A 555 21.77 -15.13 -8.66
N GLN A 556 20.77 -15.36 -9.49
CA GLN A 556 19.51 -14.61 -9.47
C GLN A 556 18.57 -15.18 -8.41
N TYR A 557 18.02 -14.28 -7.60
CA TYR A 557 17.03 -14.56 -6.56
C TYR A 557 15.70 -13.87 -6.88
N VAL A 558 14.59 -14.43 -6.39
CA VAL A 558 13.25 -13.81 -6.42
C VAL A 558 12.67 -13.84 -5.01
N THR A 559 12.25 -12.69 -4.50
CA THR A 559 11.76 -12.54 -3.13
C THR A 559 10.31 -12.07 -3.10
N PHE A 560 9.55 -12.65 -2.19
CA PHE A 560 8.18 -12.29 -1.87
C PHE A 560 8.10 -11.88 -0.40
N MET A 561 7.44 -10.76 -0.15
CA MET A 561 7.05 -10.34 1.20
C MET A 561 5.65 -10.87 1.48
N VAL A 562 5.55 -11.76 2.47
CA VAL A 562 4.34 -12.54 2.77
C VAL A 562 3.73 -12.04 4.08
N GLY A 563 2.41 -11.89 4.11
CA GLY A 563 1.67 -11.51 5.32
C GLY A 563 0.30 -10.94 4.97
N TRP A 564 -0.76 -11.72 5.26
CA TRP A 564 -2.14 -11.35 4.98
C TRP A 564 -2.62 -10.22 5.90
N GLY A 565 -3.32 -9.24 5.33
CA GLY A 565 -3.73 -8.03 6.04
C GLY A 565 -4.28 -6.96 5.10
N GLY A 566 -3.93 -5.71 5.37
CA GLY A 566 -4.46 -4.56 4.64
C GLY A 566 -5.96 -4.35 4.91
N ALA A 567 -6.55 -3.37 4.20
CA ALA A 567 -7.93 -2.98 4.42
C ALA A 567 -8.96 -4.11 4.20
N PHE A 568 -8.72 -5.02 3.25
CA PHE A 568 -9.68 -6.07 2.92
C PHE A 568 -9.89 -7.06 4.07
N ALA A 569 -8.80 -7.58 4.63
CA ALA A 569 -8.82 -8.58 5.69
C ALA A 569 -9.23 -8.02 7.06
N THR A 570 -9.13 -6.70 7.25
CA THR A 570 -9.60 -6.05 8.48
C THR A 570 -11.05 -5.56 8.39
N PHE A 571 -11.48 -5.06 7.22
CA PHE A 571 -12.82 -4.48 7.06
C PHE A 571 -13.88 -5.48 6.57
N ALA A 572 -13.65 -6.21 5.49
CA ALA A 572 -14.63 -7.22 5.02
C ALA A 572 -14.18 -8.63 5.35
N GLY A 573 -14.11 -8.92 6.65
CA GLY A 573 -13.59 -10.19 7.14
C GLY A 573 -14.25 -11.41 6.49
N GLN A 574 -15.58 -11.49 6.44
CA GLN A 574 -16.28 -12.62 5.78
C GLN A 574 -15.80 -12.85 4.34
N ALA A 575 -15.67 -11.79 3.54
CA ALA A 575 -15.21 -11.94 2.16
C ALA A 575 -13.74 -12.32 2.07
N SER A 576 -12.91 -11.80 2.98
CA SER A 576 -11.49 -12.14 3.04
C SER A 576 -11.24 -13.60 3.44
N LEU A 577 -12.15 -14.23 4.20
CA LEU A 577 -12.06 -15.66 4.54
C LEU A 577 -12.09 -16.58 3.32
N ASN A 578 -12.62 -16.12 2.17
CA ASN A 578 -12.54 -16.87 0.91
C ASN A 578 -11.09 -17.14 0.47
N ALA A 579 -10.11 -16.34 0.92
CA ALA A 579 -8.70 -16.58 0.71
C ALA A 579 -8.20 -17.87 1.38
N GLY A 580 -8.82 -18.30 2.49
CA GLY A 580 -8.44 -19.54 3.19
C GLY A 580 -7.04 -19.51 3.82
N VAL A 581 -6.58 -18.33 4.21
CA VAL A 581 -5.25 -18.10 4.80
C VAL A 581 -5.37 -17.43 6.17
N ARG A 582 -4.31 -17.55 6.97
CA ARG A 582 -4.15 -16.86 8.25
C ARG A 582 -2.95 -15.92 8.18
N PRO A 583 -2.92 -14.84 8.97
CA PRO A 583 -1.78 -13.92 8.93
C PRO A 583 -0.50 -14.64 9.38
N TYR A 584 0.54 -14.54 8.56
CA TYR A 584 1.89 -14.96 8.91
C TYR A 584 2.91 -14.12 8.14
N ALA A 585 3.60 -13.23 8.85
CA ALA A 585 4.48 -12.24 8.26
C ALA A 585 5.92 -12.76 8.12
N GLN A 586 6.39 -12.92 6.89
CA GLN A 586 7.73 -13.44 6.57
C GLN A 586 8.26 -12.97 5.21
N VAL A 587 9.57 -13.10 5.02
CA VAL A 587 10.25 -12.95 3.74
C VAL A 587 10.52 -14.34 3.19
N LEU A 588 10.14 -14.61 1.93
CA LEU A 588 10.46 -15.86 1.23
C LEU A 588 11.26 -15.54 -0.02
N THR A 589 12.45 -16.13 -0.12
CA THR A 589 13.37 -15.90 -1.23
C THR A 589 13.71 -17.21 -1.94
N TYR A 590 13.66 -17.20 -3.26
CA TYR A 590 13.80 -18.36 -4.13
C TYR A 590 14.97 -18.18 -5.11
N LYS A 591 15.60 -19.29 -5.49
CA LYS A 591 16.59 -19.35 -6.57
C LYS A 591 16.50 -20.67 -7.32
N ILE A 592 17.17 -20.79 -8.47
CA ILE A 592 17.29 -22.08 -9.17
C ILE A 592 18.03 -23.08 -8.27
N GLY A 593 17.42 -24.24 -8.03
CA GLY A 593 18.01 -25.31 -7.22
C GLY A 593 18.02 -25.03 -5.72
N GLY A 594 17.28 -24.02 -5.23
CA GLY A 594 17.11 -23.81 -3.79
C GLY A 594 16.47 -25.03 -3.11
N ASP A 595 17.03 -25.46 -1.98
CA ASP A 595 16.65 -26.69 -1.27
C ASP A 595 16.27 -26.44 0.20
N ALA A 596 16.18 -25.16 0.61
CA ALA A 596 15.75 -24.82 1.95
C ALA A 596 14.31 -25.28 2.19
N LYS A 597 14.03 -25.70 3.43
CA LYS A 597 12.70 -26.15 3.83
C LYS A 597 11.89 -24.99 4.39
N LEU A 598 10.71 -24.78 3.83
CA LEU A 598 9.72 -23.83 4.35
C LEU A 598 9.27 -24.27 5.75
N GLN A 599 9.64 -23.51 6.78
CA GLN A 599 9.30 -23.82 8.17
C GLN A 599 7.80 -23.65 8.39
N PRO A 600 7.08 -24.62 8.98
CA PRO A 600 5.65 -24.53 9.25
C PRO A 600 5.28 -23.25 10.02
N ALA A 601 4.23 -22.56 9.56
CA ALA A 601 3.67 -21.43 10.30
C ALA A 601 2.99 -21.93 11.58
N VAL A 602 3.29 -21.25 12.70
CA VAL A 602 2.64 -21.49 13.99
C VAL A 602 1.55 -20.45 14.17
N TYR A 603 0.30 -20.89 14.09
CA TYR A 603 -0.83 -20.00 14.28
C TYR A 603 -1.40 -20.11 15.70
N PRO A 604 -1.90 -18.99 16.27
CA PRO A 604 -2.66 -19.04 17.51
C PRO A 604 -3.88 -19.97 17.38
N GLU A 605 -4.26 -20.65 18.45
CA GLU A 605 -5.52 -21.41 18.45
C GLU A 605 -6.72 -20.46 18.36
N LEU A 606 -7.72 -20.83 17.54
CA LEU A 606 -9.00 -20.14 17.54
C LEU A 606 -9.87 -20.71 18.65
N LEU A 607 -10.10 -19.90 19.69
CA LEU A 607 -10.95 -20.31 20.80
C LEU A 607 -12.40 -20.51 20.32
N PRO A 608 -13.12 -21.53 20.82
CA PRO A 608 -14.53 -21.68 20.55
C PRO A 608 -15.33 -20.51 21.15
N PRO A 609 -16.43 -20.08 20.50
CA PRO A 609 -17.28 -19.03 21.07
C PRO A 609 -17.89 -19.51 22.38
N ALA A 610 -17.65 -18.75 23.46
CA ALA A 610 -18.19 -18.99 24.79
C ALA A 610 -18.97 -17.76 25.29
N PRO A 611 -20.06 -17.36 24.59
CA PRO A 611 -20.79 -16.16 24.94
C PRO A 611 -21.40 -16.24 26.35
N PRO A 612 -21.37 -15.14 27.13
CA PRO A 612 -22.18 -15.02 28.34
C PRO A 612 -23.68 -15.01 27.98
N LYS A 613 -24.53 -15.15 28.99
CA LYS A 613 -25.99 -15.09 28.79
C LYS A 613 -26.37 -13.74 28.15
N GLN A 614 -27.12 -13.80 27.05
CA GLN A 614 -27.72 -12.62 26.44
C GLN A 614 -28.92 -12.14 27.28
N THR A 615 -28.94 -10.86 27.63
CA THR A 615 -30.01 -10.23 28.42
C THR A 615 -30.55 -8.95 27.81
N ALA A 616 -29.96 -8.46 26.71
CA ALA A 616 -30.38 -7.24 26.05
C ALA A 616 -31.63 -7.44 25.19
N THR A 617 -32.37 -6.36 24.97
CA THR A 617 -33.51 -6.33 24.04
C THR A 617 -33.05 -6.33 22.57
N GLU A 618 -33.93 -6.71 21.65
CA GLU A 618 -33.64 -6.64 20.21
C GLU A 618 -33.26 -5.23 19.75
N ALA A 619 -33.88 -4.20 20.33
CA ALA A 619 -33.59 -2.80 20.03
C ALA A 619 -32.16 -2.40 20.44
N GLN A 620 -31.71 -2.85 21.62
CA GLN A 620 -30.33 -2.63 22.08
C GLN A 620 -29.32 -3.36 21.20
N ILE A 621 -29.61 -4.60 20.81
CA ILE A 621 -28.75 -5.38 19.90
C ILE A 621 -28.66 -4.69 18.53
N ALA A 622 -29.77 -4.18 18.00
CA ALA A 622 -29.78 -3.45 16.73
C ALA A 622 -28.99 -2.13 16.80
N LYS A 623 -29.16 -1.35 17.88
CA LYS A 623 -28.36 -0.14 18.13
C LYS A 623 -26.87 -0.48 18.26
N GLY A 624 -26.54 -1.56 18.99
CA GLY A 624 -25.19 -2.08 19.15
C GLY A 624 -24.52 -2.48 17.84
N ARG A 625 -25.27 -3.09 16.92
CA ARG A 625 -24.80 -3.40 15.56
C ARG A 625 -24.39 -2.13 14.80
N ASP A 626 -25.25 -1.13 14.82
CA ASP A 626 -25.02 0.11 14.05
C ASP A 626 -23.82 0.88 14.64
N LEU A 627 -23.73 0.96 15.97
CA LEU A 627 -22.56 1.50 16.68
C LEU A 627 -21.27 0.74 16.36
N PHE A 628 -21.30 -0.60 16.41
CA PHE A 628 -20.16 -1.44 16.08
C PHE A 628 -19.69 -1.21 14.64
N ASN A 629 -20.63 -1.17 13.68
CA ASN A 629 -20.28 -0.95 12.28
C ASN A 629 -19.73 0.46 12.02
N GLY A 630 -20.12 1.46 12.81
CA GLY A 630 -19.58 2.82 12.71
C GLY A 630 -18.18 3.02 13.33
N HIS A 631 -17.80 2.20 14.31
CA HIS A 631 -16.60 2.48 15.14
C HIS A 631 -15.56 1.36 15.16
N CYS A 632 -15.97 0.10 14.95
CA CYS A 632 -15.14 -1.08 15.16
C CYS A 632 -14.87 -1.89 13.88
N SER A 633 -15.75 -1.80 12.88
CA SER A 633 -15.76 -2.68 11.71
C SER A 633 -14.50 -2.58 10.85
N GLN A 634 -13.83 -1.43 10.79
CA GLN A 634 -12.60 -1.23 10.02
C GLN A 634 -11.45 -2.14 10.47
N CYS A 635 -11.48 -2.56 11.74
CA CYS A 635 -10.48 -3.44 12.34
C CYS A 635 -11.03 -4.85 12.59
N HIS A 636 -12.22 -4.95 13.19
CA HIS A 636 -12.81 -6.23 13.65
C HIS A 636 -13.80 -6.84 12.65
N GLY A 637 -13.87 -6.28 11.45
CA GLY A 637 -14.71 -6.72 10.34
C GLY A 637 -16.17 -6.29 10.45
N ILE A 638 -16.78 -6.01 9.30
CA ILE A 638 -18.22 -5.73 9.18
C ILE A 638 -19.03 -6.83 9.87
N ASN A 639 -20.05 -6.42 10.63
CA ASN A 639 -20.94 -7.32 11.36
C ASN A 639 -20.21 -8.30 12.31
N ALA A 640 -19.07 -7.87 12.85
CA ALA A 640 -18.20 -8.57 13.78
C ALA A 640 -17.58 -9.87 13.25
N VAL A 641 -17.49 -10.03 11.93
CA VAL A 641 -16.77 -11.13 11.30
C VAL A 641 -15.37 -10.66 10.95
N SER A 642 -14.37 -11.00 11.78
CA SER A 642 -12.96 -10.70 11.50
C SER A 642 -12.43 -11.57 10.35
N GLY A 643 -11.50 -11.03 9.55
CA GLY A 643 -10.72 -11.79 8.57
C GLY A 643 -9.51 -12.52 9.15
N GLY A 644 -9.37 -12.55 10.49
CA GLY A 644 -8.34 -13.31 11.21
C GLY A 644 -7.03 -12.56 11.46
N VAL A 645 -6.87 -11.34 10.92
CA VAL A 645 -5.68 -10.48 11.09
C VAL A 645 -5.71 -9.74 12.43
N VAL A 646 -6.89 -9.29 12.82
CA VAL A 646 -7.19 -8.66 14.12
C VAL A 646 -8.14 -9.59 14.88
N PRO A 647 -8.17 -9.62 16.23
CA PRO A 647 -9.01 -10.56 16.98
C PRO A 647 -10.49 -10.57 16.55
N ASP A 648 -11.07 -11.76 16.43
CA ASP A 648 -12.52 -11.96 16.25
C ASP A 648 -13.25 -11.73 17.58
N LEU A 649 -14.06 -10.68 17.66
CA LEU A 649 -14.76 -10.31 18.90
C LEU A 649 -15.93 -11.26 19.25
N ARG A 650 -16.29 -12.19 18.36
CA ARG A 650 -17.25 -13.27 18.66
C ARG A 650 -16.61 -14.39 19.49
N ARG A 651 -15.27 -14.39 19.61
CA ARG A 651 -14.48 -15.42 20.32
C ARG A 651 -13.82 -14.89 21.60
N LEU A 652 -14.38 -13.84 22.19
CA LEU A 652 -13.87 -13.28 23.45
C LEU A 652 -13.94 -14.32 24.58
N THR A 653 -12.90 -14.35 25.42
CA THR A 653 -12.92 -15.16 26.65
C THR A 653 -13.78 -14.51 27.72
N ALA A 654 -14.19 -15.28 28.74
CA ALA A 654 -14.94 -14.75 29.88
C ALA A 654 -14.24 -13.54 30.54
N ALA A 655 -12.92 -13.59 30.69
CA ALA A 655 -12.14 -12.48 31.22
C ALA A 655 -12.20 -11.23 30.32
N LYS A 656 -12.18 -11.40 28.99
CA LYS A 656 -12.32 -10.26 28.07
C LYS A 656 -13.72 -9.68 28.05
N HIS A 657 -14.75 -10.50 28.21
CA HIS A 657 -16.12 -9.99 28.40
C HIS A 657 -16.24 -9.16 29.68
N GLN A 658 -15.64 -9.59 30.79
CA GLN A 658 -15.65 -8.81 32.05
C GLN A 658 -14.88 -7.48 31.90
N MET A 659 -13.80 -7.47 31.13
CA MET A 659 -12.99 -6.28 30.89
C MET A 659 -13.48 -5.42 29.71
N PHE A 660 -14.58 -5.80 29.03
CA PHE A 660 -14.95 -5.20 27.75
C PHE A 660 -15.06 -3.68 27.80
N PRO A 661 -15.76 -3.05 28.76
CA PRO A 661 -15.82 -1.59 28.85
C PRO A 661 -14.44 -0.96 29.07
N GLY A 662 -13.60 -1.55 29.92
CA GLY A 662 -12.25 -1.06 30.17
C GLY A 662 -11.34 -1.14 28.93
N ILE A 663 -11.48 -2.19 28.12
CA ILE A 663 -10.75 -2.36 26.86
C ILE A 663 -11.16 -1.27 25.88
N VAL A 664 -12.47 -1.09 25.66
CA VAL A 664 -13.01 -0.06 24.75
C VAL A 664 -12.64 1.34 25.22
N MET A 665 -12.54 1.57 26.53
CA MET A 665 -12.06 2.84 27.10
C MET A 665 -10.53 3.02 27.09
N GLY A 666 -9.76 2.05 26.60
CA GLY A 666 -8.32 2.23 26.31
C GLY A 666 -7.36 1.39 27.14
N ALA A 667 -7.83 0.43 27.94
CA ALA A 667 -6.92 -0.47 28.69
C ALA A 667 -5.94 -1.25 27.78
N TYR A 668 -6.24 -1.34 26.48
CA TYR A 668 -5.43 -2.04 25.47
C TYR A 668 -4.80 -1.08 24.44
N ALA A 669 -4.77 0.23 24.70
CA ALA A 669 -4.23 1.21 23.75
C ALA A 669 -2.75 1.00 23.42
N SER A 670 -1.93 0.59 24.39
CA SER A 670 -0.54 0.19 24.15
C SER A 670 -0.38 -1.05 23.28
N LYS A 671 -1.46 -1.84 23.11
CA LYS A 671 -1.55 -3.01 22.22
C LYS A 671 -2.22 -2.68 20.88
N ALA A 672 -2.26 -1.40 20.49
CA ALA A 672 -2.86 -0.92 19.25
C ALA A 672 -4.39 -1.10 19.15
N MET A 673 -5.10 -1.17 20.29
CA MET A 673 -6.57 -1.07 20.35
C MET A 673 -6.96 0.33 20.84
N PRO A 674 -7.45 1.23 19.96
CA PRO A 674 -7.68 2.63 20.31
C PRO A 674 -8.69 2.78 21.45
N SER A 675 -8.55 3.87 22.21
CA SER A 675 -9.56 4.28 23.19
C SER A 675 -10.72 4.97 22.48
N PHE A 676 -11.94 4.62 22.90
CA PHE A 676 -13.18 5.28 22.52
C PHE A 676 -13.75 6.14 23.66
N ALA A 677 -12.93 6.44 24.68
CA ALA A 677 -13.32 7.36 25.74
C ALA A 677 -13.63 8.74 25.17
N GLY A 678 -14.82 9.28 25.49
CA GLY A 678 -15.30 10.54 24.93
C GLY A 678 -15.91 10.44 23.53
N VAL A 679 -15.83 9.26 22.88
CA VAL A 679 -16.51 8.96 21.61
C VAL A 679 -17.78 8.16 21.88
N LEU A 680 -17.66 7.07 22.65
CA LEU A 680 -18.79 6.21 23.00
C LEU A 680 -19.19 6.41 24.47
N LYS A 681 -20.49 6.45 24.74
CA LYS A 681 -21.05 6.47 26.09
C LYS A 681 -21.06 5.07 26.69
N PRO A 682 -21.09 4.94 28.03
CA PRO A 682 -21.13 3.63 28.69
C PRO A 682 -22.28 2.73 28.22
N ASP A 683 -23.49 3.26 28.04
CA ASP A 683 -24.65 2.51 27.56
C ASP A 683 -24.49 2.06 26.09
N GLU A 684 -23.84 2.88 25.27
CA GLU A 684 -23.51 2.53 23.88
C GLU A 684 -22.47 1.41 23.80
N ILE A 685 -21.51 1.39 24.73
CA ILE A 685 -20.54 0.30 24.86
C ILE A 685 -21.24 -1.00 25.28
N ASP A 686 -22.18 -0.93 26.21
CA ASP A 686 -23.00 -2.08 26.63
C ASP A 686 -23.87 -2.60 25.46
N ASP A 687 -24.44 -1.71 24.65
CA ASP A 687 -25.19 -2.08 23.44
C ASP A 687 -24.29 -2.81 22.42
N ILE A 688 -23.07 -2.31 22.17
CA ILE A 688 -22.07 -3.00 21.32
C ILE A 688 -21.73 -4.37 21.90
N HIS A 689 -21.50 -4.47 23.21
CA HIS A 689 -21.18 -5.74 23.86
C HIS A 689 -22.34 -6.74 23.71
N ALA A 690 -23.57 -6.28 23.90
CA ALA A 690 -24.77 -7.09 23.68
C ALA A 690 -24.85 -7.61 22.24
N TYR A 691 -24.56 -6.76 21.25
CA TYR A 691 -24.50 -7.18 19.85
C TYR A 691 -23.44 -8.27 19.62
N LEU A 692 -22.23 -8.10 20.17
CA LEU A 692 -21.14 -9.08 20.05
C LEU A 692 -21.49 -10.43 20.70
N ILE A 693 -22.19 -10.40 21.85
CA ILE A 693 -22.69 -11.62 22.51
C ILE A 693 -23.68 -12.34 21.59
N LYS A 694 -24.61 -11.61 20.96
CA LYS A 694 -25.54 -12.20 19.98
C LYS A 694 -24.78 -12.82 18.80
N ARG A 695 -23.81 -12.11 18.20
CA ARG A 695 -22.99 -12.64 17.09
C ARG A 695 -22.13 -13.84 17.48
N ALA A 696 -21.74 -13.96 18.75
CA ALA A 696 -21.06 -15.15 19.26
C ALA A 696 -21.99 -16.36 19.39
N TYR A 697 -23.28 -16.15 19.72
CA TYR A 697 -24.29 -17.21 19.63
C TYR A 697 -24.54 -17.62 18.18
N ASP A 698 -24.65 -16.66 17.26
CA ASP A 698 -24.79 -16.96 15.83
C ASP A 698 -23.61 -17.83 15.34
N LEU A 699 -22.37 -17.44 15.63
CA LEU A 699 -21.16 -18.21 15.29
C LEU A 699 -21.20 -19.63 15.87
N LYS A 700 -21.77 -19.81 17.06
CA LYS A 700 -21.90 -21.13 17.66
C LYS A 700 -22.86 -22.03 16.88
N GLU A 701 -23.95 -21.48 16.35
CA GLU A 701 -24.86 -22.23 15.46
C GLU A 701 -24.21 -22.47 14.09
N GLU A 702 -23.51 -21.48 13.54
CA GLU A 702 -22.76 -21.60 12.28
C GLU A 702 -21.74 -22.75 12.33
N ILE A 703 -20.99 -22.89 13.44
CA ILE A 703 -20.03 -24.00 13.64
C ILE A 703 -20.73 -25.37 13.75
N LYS A 704 -21.97 -25.42 14.25
CA LYS A 704 -22.73 -26.68 14.29
C LYS A 704 -23.22 -27.09 12.91
N GLU A 705 -23.62 -26.11 12.10
CA GLU A 705 -24.08 -26.33 10.72
C GLU A 705 -22.91 -26.68 9.79
N ASP A 706 -21.77 -26.02 9.94
CA ASP A 706 -20.54 -26.28 9.20
C ASP A 706 -19.30 -26.17 10.11
N PRO A 707 -18.74 -27.33 10.54
CA PRO A 707 -17.56 -27.38 11.40
C PRO A 707 -16.30 -26.71 10.84
N GLU A 708 -16.22 -26.41 9.54
CA GLU A 708 -15.07 -25.67 8.98
C GLU A 708 -14.99 -24.23 9.52
N HIS A 709 -16.10 -23.64 9.99
CA HIS A 709 -16.10 -22.34 10.67
C HIS A 709 -15.35 -22.35 12.01
N ALA A 710 -14.97 -23.52 12.53
CA ALA A 710 -14.12 -23.63 13.71
C ALA A 710 -12.63 -23.42 13.43
N LYS A 711 -12.20 -23.58 12.17
CA LYS A 711 -10.81 -23.47 11.71
C LYS A 711 -10.52 -22.09 11.14
#